data_AF-A0AAV7BMD0-F1
#
_entry.id   AF-A0AAV7BMD0-F1
#
_cell.length_a   1.000
_cell.length_b   1.000
_cell.length_c   1.000
_cell.angle_alpha   90.00
_cell.angle_beta   90.00
_cell.angle_gamma   90.00
#
_symmetry.space_group_name_H-M   'P 1'
#
loop_
_entity.id
_entity.type
_entity.pdbx_description
1 polymer ?
#
loop_
_entity_poly.entity_id
_entity_poly.type
_entity_poly.pdbx_seq_one_letter_code
_entity_poly.pdbx_strand_id
1 'polypeptide(L)'
;MARIWLLVLGLCMYSLSYTSAQQGGTECLKANAKSCGECIQAGPNCGWCTKVDFLQEGEPTSARCDDLAALKSKGCPEDSIQNPRGSKEKLKDNAITNKAKGERMDPANITQIRPQQLRFELRSGEPQTFNLTFRRAEDYPIDLYYLMDLSYSMKDDLENVKSLGTALMTEMEKITSDFRIGFGSFVEKTVMPYISTTPAKLLNPCTTDQNCTSPFSFKNVLNLTSDGRLFNDLVGKQQISGNLDSPEGGFDAIMQVAVCGEQIGWRNVTRLLVFSTDAGFHFAGDGKLGGIVLPNDGKCHMHDNMYTMSHYYDYPSIAHIVQKLSENNIQTIFAVTEDFQPVYKELKNLIPKSAVGTLSSNSSNVIQLIIDSYNSLSSELILENSKLPEGVTINYKSFCKNGVIGTGENGRKCSNISLGDQVQFEISVTAHKCPKKDQTESIKIKPLGFTEEVEILLKFICECDCQQSGTPDSPDCHHGNGTFECGACRCNEGRIGKKCECSTEQVSNEDMDAQCRKENSSEICSNNGDCICGQCVCKKRDNPNEVYSGKFCDCDNFNCDRSNGQICGGNGICKCRVCECFPNFSGSACDCSEDKSTCMASNGQLCNGRGVCECGRCKCTDPKFQGQTCEMCQTCAGVCTEHK
;
A
#
# COMPACT_ATOMS: atom_id res chain seq x y z
N MET A 1 13.31 -53.82 29.01
CA MET A 1 13.50 -52.43 29.49
C MET A 1 14.86 -51.97 29.00
N ALA A 2 14.95 -51.50 27.76
CA ALA A 2 14.64 -50.13 27.31
C ALA A 2 15.95 -49.35 27.12
N ARG A 3 16.63 -49.65 26.01
CA ARG A 3 17.61 -48.83 25.28
C ARG A 3 17.99 -49.65 24.04
N ILE A 4 18.18 -48.97 22.91
CA ILE A 4 18.29 -49.51 21.53
C ILE A 4 16.94 -49.56 20.78
N TRP A 5 16.30 -48.39 20.62
CA TRP A 5 15.35 -48.09 19.54
C TRP A 5 15.50 -46.60 19.23
N LEU A 6 16.53 -46.22 18.46
CA LEU A 6 16.76 -44.83 18.02
C LEU A 6 17.71 -44.79 16.80
N LEU A 7 17.45 -45.60 15.77
CA LEU A 7 18.29 -45.64 14.56
C LEU A 7 17.55 -45.90 13.23
N VAL A 8 16.24 -45.62 13.13
CA VAL A 8 15.48 -45.82 11.85
C VAL A 8 14.45 -44.71 11.58
N LEU A 9 14.74 -43.44 11.87
CA LEU A 9 13.81 -42.33 11.55
C LEU A 9 14.51 -41.08 11.01
N GLY A 10 15.60 -41.26 10.26
CA GLY A 10 16.35 -40.16 9.66
C GLY A 10 16.85 -40.51 8.27
N LEU A 11 15.94 -40.72 7.31
CA LEU A 11 16.20 -40.73 5.85
C LEU A 11 14.87 -41.00 5.09
N CYS A 12 13.93 -40.06 5.14
CA CYS A 12 12.81 -39.95 4.20
C CYS A 12 12.18 -38.54 4.29
N MET A 13 12.98 -37.50 4.10
CA MET A 13 12.51 -36.19 3.62
C MET A 13 13.03 -36.01 2.20
N TYR A 14 12.54 -36.87 1.30
CA TYR A 14 12.68 -36.67 -0.14
C TYR A 14 11.60 -35.67 -0.55
N SER A 15 12.02 -34.46 -0.90
CA SER A 15 11.41 -33.59 -1.91
C SER A 15 9.88 -33.64 -2.02
N LEU A 16 9.18 -33.03 -1.04
CA LEU A 16 7.86 -32.45 -1.28
C LEU A 16 8.05 -31.19 -2.12
N SER A 17 8.29 -31.42 -3.41
CA SER A 17 8.05 -30.41 -4.44
C SER A 17 6.54 -30.17 -4.44
N TYR A 18 6.10 -29.09 -3.81
CA TYR A 18 4.75 -28.59 -3.98
C TYR A 18 4.60 -28.17 -5.45
N THR A 19 4.25 -29.11 -6.32
CA THR A 19 3.54 -28.77 -7.55
C THR A 19 2.14 -28.41 -7.11
N SER A 20 1.91 -27.11 -6.92
CA SER A 20 0.57 -26.55 -6.93
C SER A 20 -0.02 -26.81 -8.33
N ALA A 21 -0.66 -27.96 -8.49
CA ALA A 21 -1.58 -28.17 -9.60
C ALA A 21 -2.70 -27.14 -9.42
N GLN A 22 -2.63 -26.10 -10.24
CA GLN A 22 -3.47 -24.92 -10.20
C GLN A 22 -4.90 -25.34 -10.58
N GLN A 23 -5.68 -25.76 -9.59
CA GLN A 23 -7.12 -25.96 -9.72
C GLN A 23 -7.81 -24.59 -9.75
N GLY A 24 -8.13 -24.13 -10.95
CA GLY A 24 -8.94 -22.93 -11.22
C GLY A 24 -8.31 -22.04 -12.30
N GLY A 25 -9.12 -21.60 -13.27
CA GLY A 25 -8.73 -20.67 -14.35
C GLY A 25 -7.82 -19.53 -13.89
N THR A 26 -6.80 -19.22 -14.70
CA THR A 26 -5.87 -18.10 -14.49
C THR A 26 -6.65 -16.79 -14.40
N GLU A 27 -6.18 -15.84 -13.59
CA GLU A 27 -6.83 -14.53 -13.40
C GLU A 27 -7.02 -13.79 -14.74
N CYS A 28 -6.05 -13.95 -15.65
CA CYS A 28 -6.05 -13.39 -17.00
C CYS A 28 -7.21 -13.91 -17.85
N LEU A 29 -7.48 -15.22 -17.84
CA LEU A 29 -8.58 -15.81 -18.61
C LEU A 29 -9.95 -15.43 -18.05
N LYS A 30 -10.05 -15.30 -16.72
CA LYS A 30 -11.28 -14.89 -16.01
C LYS A 30 -11.66 -13.44 -16.28
N ALA A 31 -10.67 -12.57 -16.51
CA ALA A 31 -10.93 -11.18 -16.85
C ALA A 31 -11.71 -11.00 -18.16
N ASN A 32 -11.66 -11.99 -19.06
CA ASN A 32 -12.35 -11.97 -20.35
C ASN A 32 -12.08 -10.69 -21.16
N ALA A 33 -10.83 -10.20 -21.10
CA ALA A 33 -10.41 -8.93 -21.66
C ALA A 33 -10.66 -8.85 -23.18
N LYS A 34 -11.26 -7.75 -23.63
CA LYS A 34 -11.55 -7.50 -25.05
C LYS A 34 -10.44 -6.69 -25.74
N SER A 35 -9.57 -6.08 -24.97
CA SER A 35 -8.44 -5.27 -25.44
C SER A 35 -7.16 -5.60 -24.68
N CYS A 36 -6.02 -5.16 -25.24
CA CYS A 36 -4.72 -5.32 -24.59
C CYS A 36 -4.67 -4.58 -23.24
N GLY A 37 -5.19 -3.35 -23.19
CA GLY A 37 -5.28 -2.55 -21.96
C GLY A 37 -6.08 -3.23 -20.85
N GLU A 38 -7.24 -3.80 -21.17
CA GLU A 38 -8.03 -4.59 -20.20
C GLU A 38 -7.26 -5.81 -19.70
N CYS A 39 -6.49 -6.46 -20.57
CA CYS A 39 -5.72 -7.65 -20.21
C CYS A 39 -4.60 -7.33 -19.22
N ILE A 40 -3.80 -6.29 -19.47
CA ILE A 40 -2.66 -5.93 -18.60
C ILE A 40 -3.12 -5.40 -17.24
N GLN A 41 -4.37 -4.93 -17.15
CA GLN A 41 -5.01 -4.51 -15.91
C GLN A 41 -5.52 -5.68 -15.05
N ALA A 42 -5.76 -6.85 -15.67
CA ALA A 42 -6.22 -8.06 -14.97
C ALA A 42 -5.18 -8.62 -14.00
N GLY A 43 -3.89 -8.42 -14.28
CA GLY A 43 -2.84 -8.83 -13.38
C GLY A 43 -1.42 -8.66 -13.95
N PRO A 44 -0.40 -8.76 -13.08
CA PRO A 44 0.99 -8.53 -13.44
C PRO A 44 1.58 -9.64 -14.34
N ASN A 45 0.96 -10.83 -14.35
CA ASN A 45 1.40 -11.98 -15.15
C ASN A 45 0.64 -12.11 -16.48
N CYS A 46 -0.38 -11.28 -16.70
CA CYS A 46 -1.20 -11.34 -17.91
C CYS A 46 -0.49 -10.69 -19.09
N GLY A 47 -0.38 -11.42 -20.19
CA GLY A 47 0.11 -10.89 -21.47
C GLY A 47 -1.00 -10.88 -22.51
N TRP A 48 -0.80 -10.10 -23.57
CA TRP A 48 -1.68 -10.06 -24.74
C TRP A 48 -0.91 -10.43 -26.01
N CYS A 49 -1.42 -11.39 -26.78
CA CYS A 49 -0.82 -11.75 -28.07
C CYS A 49 -1.33 -10.88 -29.23
N THR A 50 -0.40 -10.14 -29.85
CA THR A 50 -0.67 -9.22 -30.97
C THR A 50 -0.61 -9.85 -32.35
N LYS A 51 -0.18 -11.11 -32.46
CA LYS A 51 -0.13 -11.83 -33.73
C LYS A 51 -1.54 -12.02 -34.31
N VAL A 52 -1.79 -11.57 -35.54
CA VAL A 52 -3.14 -11.50 -36.13
C VAL A 52 -3.80 -12.88 -36.26
N ASP A 53 -3.05 -13.87 -36.73
CA ASP A 53 -3.44 -15.28 -36.93
C ASP A 53 -3.24 -16.18 -35.70
N PHE A 54 -3.15 -15.60 -34.50
CA PHE A 54 -2.95 -16.35 -33.26
C PHE A 54 -4.16 -17.20 -32.84
N LEU A 55 -5.37 -16.67 -32.98
CA LEU A 55 -6.58 -17.34 -32.51
C LEU A 55 -7.04 -18.43 -33.47
N GLN A 56 -7.41 -19.58 -32.92
CA GLN A 56 -8.01 -20.67 -33.67
C GLN A 56 -9.50 -20.39 -33.97
N GLU A 57 -10.06 -21.16 -34.90
CA GLU A 57 -11.48 -21.10 -35.22
C GLU A 57 -12.31 -21.55 -33.99
N GLY A 58 -13.32 -20.79 -33.62
CA GLY A 58 -14.12 -20.99 -32.40
C GLY A 58 -13.63 -20.23 -31.15
N GLU A 59 -12.39 -19.72 -31.15
CA GLU A 59 -11.86 -19.01 -29.97
C GLU A 59 -12.29 -17.53 -29.92
N PRO A 60 -12.68 -16.99 -28.74
CA PRO A 60 -13.02 -15.58 -28.58
C PRO A 60 -11.78 -14.67 -28.63
N THR A 61 -11.98 -13.39 -28.93
CA THR A 61 -10.92 -12.36 -28.88
C THR A 61 -10.18 -12.33 -27.53
N SER A 62 -10.89 -12.60 -26.43
CA SER A 62 -10.32 -12.64 -25.09
C SER A 62 -9.32 -13.77 -24.84
N ALA A 63 -9.26 -14.78 -25.71
CA ALA A 63 -8.22 -15.82 -25.64
C ALA A 63 -6.82 -15.28 -26.03
N ARG A 64 -6.73 -14.04 -26.56
CA ARG A 64 -5.46 -13.32 -26.71
C ARG A 64 -4.85 -12.91 -25.37
N CYS A 65 -5.65 -12.85 -24.30
CA CYS A 65 -5.21 -12.56 -22.94
C CYS A 65 -5.03 -13.85 -22.15
N ASP A 66 -3.81 -14.10 -21.68
CA ASP A 66 -3.52 -15.26 -20.82
C ASP A 66 -2.21 -15.04 -20.05
N ASP A 67 -1.84 -15.98 -19.18
CA ASP A 67 -0.51 -16.03 -18.59
C ASP A 67 0.57 -16.17 -19.67
N LEU A 68 1.73 -15.54 -19.45
CA LEU A 68 2.83 -15.54 -20.43
C LEU A 68 3.26 -16.95 -20.86
N ALA A 69 3.32 -17.90 -19.93
CA ALA A 69 3.70 -19.27 -20.23
C ALA A 69 2.67 -19.98 -21.13
N ALA A 70 1.38 -19.69 -20.92
CA ALA A 70 0.29 -20.22 -21.72
C ALA A 70 0.25 -19.61 -23.13
N LEU A 71 0.53 -18.31 -23.26
CA LEU A 71 0.64 -17.68 -24.59
C LEU A 71 1.79 -18.28 -25.41
N LYS A 72 2.93 -18.53 -24.78
CA LYS A 72 4.08 -19.17 -25.42
C LYS A 72 3.77 -20.60 -25.83
N SER A 73 3.11 -21.39 -24.98
CA SER A 73 2.75 -22.77 -25.30
C SER A 73 1.69 -22.85 -26.42
N LYS A 74 0.81 -21.85 -26.53
CA LYS A 74 -0.13 -21.68 -27.65
C LYS A 74 0.53 -21.17 -28.94
N GLY A 75 1.82 -20.88 -28.94
CA GLY A 75 2.58 -20.49 -30.13
C GLY A 75 2.58 -18.98 -30.42
N CYS A 76 2.28 -18.12 -29.44
CA CYS A 76 2.51 -16.69 -29.58
C CYS A 76 4.03 -16.39 -29.53
N PRO A 77 4.61 -15.76 -30.56
CA PRO A 77 6.01 -15.33 -30.53
C PRO A 77 6.28 -14.34 -29.41
N GLU A 78 7.46 -14.38 -28.78
CA GLU A 78 7.76 -13.53 -27.62
C GLU A 78 7.70 -12.02 -27.92
N ASP A 79 8.16 -11.62 -29.11
CA ASP A 79 8.10 -10.24 -29.63
C ASP A 79 6.67 -9.76 -29.91
N SER A 80 5.73 -10.70 -30.08
CA SER A 80 4.31 -10.42 -30.26
C SER A 80 3.53 -10.39 -28.95
N ILE A 81 4.15 -10.67 -27.80
CA ILE A 81 3.50 -10.64 -26.48
C ILE A 81 3.67 -9.27 -25.84
N GLN A 82 2.56 -8.59 -25.61
CA GLN A 82 2.52 -7.32 -24.89
C GLN A 82 2.36 -7.59 -23.40
N ASN A 83 3.35 -7.13 -22.63
CA ASN A 83 3.42 -7.31 -21.18
C ASN A 83 4.25 -6.18 -20.56
N PRO A 84 3.82 -4.90 -20.70
CA PRO A 84 4.59 -3.76 -20.21
C PRO A 84 4.81 -3.90 -18.71
N ARG A 85 5.99 -3.52 -18.21
CA ARG A 85 6.36 -3.68 -16.79
C ARG A 85 6.42 -2.34 -16.12
N GLY A 86 6.02 -2.31 -14.85
CA GLY A 86 6.20 -1.12 -14.03
C GLY A 86 7.68 -0.78 -13.89
N SER A 87 7.96 0.51 -13.74
CA SER A 87 9.32 1.04 -13.64
C SER A 87 9.41 2.11 -12.57
N LYS A 88 10.64 2.45 -12.17
CA LYS A 88 10.92 3.54 -11.25
C LYS A 88 12.15 4.30 -11.68
N GLU A 89 12.09 5.61 -11.54
CA GLU A 89 13.16 6.54 -11.86
C GLU A 89 13.36 7.50 -10.69
N LYS A 90 14.62 7.74 -10.31
CA LYS A 90 14.98 8.78 -9.35
C LYS A 90 15.15 10.10 -10.08
N LEU A 91 14.28 11.06 -9.80
CA LEU A 91 14.37 12.41 -10.39
C LEU A 91 15.28 13.32 -9.55
N LYS A 92 15.22 13.18 -8.22
CA LYS A 92 16.07 13.93 -7.27
C LYS A 92 16.55 13.02 -6.16
N ASP A 93 17.87 12.84 -6.04
CA ASP A 93 18.53 11.97 -5.05
C ASP A 93 19.82 12.63 -4.52
N ASN A 94 19.66 13.81 -3.95
CA ASN A 94 20.73 14.52 -3.26
C ASN A 94 21.28 13.66 -2.13
N ALA A 95 22.61 13.68 -1.97
CA ALA A 95 23.27 12.99 -0.89
C ALA A 95 22.90 13.59 0.47
N ILE A 96 22.86 12.75 1.50
CA ILE A 96 22.65 13.19 2.88
C ILE A 96 23.80 14.11 3.27
N THR A 97 23.48 15.25 3.86
CA THR A 97 24.46 16.24 4.28
C THR A 97 25.27 15.73 5.47
N ASN A 98 26.59 15.68 5.31
CA ASN A 98 27.53 15.44 6.41
C ASN A 98 28.09 16.80 6.86
N LYS A 99 27.48 17.38 7.89
CA LYS A 99 27.87 18.69 8.43
C LYS A 99 28.81 18.48 9.61
N ALA A 100 29.94 19.21 9.65
CA ALA A 100 30.76 19.28 10.85
C ALA A 100 30.14 20.27 11.86
N LYS A 101 30.20 19.95 13.15
CA LYS A 101 29.62 20.78 14.22
C LYS A 101 30.19 22.22 14.16
N GLY A 102 29.31 23.22 14.00
CA GLY A 102 29.66 24.65 13.98
C GLY A 102 29.80 25.29 12.60
N GLU A 103 29.73 24.54 11.51
CA GLU A 103 29.68 25.10 10.16
C GLU A 103 28.29 25.70 9.90
N ARG A 104 28.15 26.99 9.57
CA ARG A 104 26.82 27.55 9.25
C ARG A 104 26.46 27.26 7.79
N MET A 105 25.46 26.41 7.59
CA MET A 105 24.87 26.11 6.28
C MET A 105 23.42 26.57 6.26
N ASP A 106 22.96 27.07 5.11
CA ASP A 106 21.54 27.39 4.90
C ASP A 106 20.68 26.14 5.18
N PRO A 107 19.66 26.23 6.06
CA PRO A 107 18.79 25.10 6.35
C PRO A 107 18.17 24.46 5.10
N ALA A 108 17.94 25.23 4.04
CA ALA A 108 17.39 24.73 2.78
C ALA A 108 18.33 23.76 2.02
N ASN A 109 19.63 23.77 2.35
CA ASN A 109 20.64 22.90 1.74
C ASN A 109 20.95 21.66 2.60
N ILE A 110 20.35 21.54 3.79
CA ILE A 110 20.51 20.35 4.61
C ILE A 110 19.57 19.26 4.10
N THR A 111 20.13 18.11 3.77
CA THR A 111 19.41 16.93 3.29
C THR A 111 19.56 15.80 4.31
N GLN A 112 18.46 15.39 4.92
CA GLN A 112 18.36 14.31 5.92
C GLN A 112 17.71 13.05 5.35
N ILE A 113 16.93 13.19 4.28
CA ILE A 113 16.30 12.05 3.58
C ILE A 113 16.79 11.93 2.16
N ARG A 114 16.80 10.69 1.65
CA ARG A 114 17.00 10.42 0.23
C ARG A 114 16.29 9.15 -0.22
N PRO A 115 15.82 9.08 -1.48
CA PRO A 115 15.75 10.15 -2.48
C PRO A 115 14.69 11.20 -2.11
N GLN A 116 14.66 12.35 -2.79
CA GLN A 116 13.67 13.41 -2.54
C GLN A 116 12.54 13.40 -3.58
N GLN A 117 12.80 12.93 -4.81
CA GLN A 117 11.77 12.83 -5.83
C GLN A 117 11.95 11.60 -6.73
N LEU A 118 10.84 10.91 -6.98
CA LEU A 118 10.77 9.68 -7.77
C LEU A 118 9.64 9.80 -8.81
N ARG A 119 9.79 9.08 -9.93
CA ARG A 119 8.72 8.81 -10.88
C ARG A 119 8.48 7.32 -10.95
N PHE A 120 7.25 6.90 -10.67
CA PHE A 120 6.82 5.52 -10.72
C PHE A 120 5.90 5.33 -11.91
N GLU A 121 6.19 4.31 -12.72
CA GLU A 121 5.27 3.78 -13.72
C GLU A 121 4.67 2.50 -13.14
N LEU A 122 3.39 2.55 -12.80
CA LEU A 122 2.69 1.50 -12.08
C LEU A 122 1.87 0.67 -13.04
N ARG A 123 2.05 -0.65 -12.96
CA ARG A 123 1.17 -1.63 -13.58
C ARG A 123 0.23 -2.20 -12.53
N SER A 124 -1.01 -2.47 -12.93
CA SER A 124 -2.03 -3.09 -12.07
C SER A 124 -1.51 -4.39 -11.43
N GLY A 125 -1.53 -4.45 -10.10
CA GLY A 125 -1.06 -5.58 -9.29
C GLY A 125 0.46 -5.71 -9.17
N GLU A 126 1.27 -4.91 -9.89
CA GLU A 126 2.73 -4.95 -9.82
C GLU A 126 3.28 -3.87 -8.86
N PRO A 127 3.85 -4.25 -7.70
CA PRO A 127 4.42 -3.27 -6.77
C PRO A 127 5.72 -2.67 -7.31
N GLN A 128 5.87 -1.34 -7.17
CA GLN A 128 7.15 -0.65 -7.34
C GLN A 128 7.71 -0.27 -5.97
N THR A 129 8.94 -0.69 -5.71
CA THR A 129 9.60 -0.55 -4.40
C THR A 129 10.82 0.35 -4.47
N PHE A 130 10.98 1.25 -3.49
CA PHE A 130 12.20 2.03 -3.31
C PHE A 130 12.63 2.05 -1.84
N ASN A 131 13.89 2.40 -1.62
CA ASN A 131 14.43 2.55 -0.28
C ASN A 131 14.60 4.03 0.06
N LEU A 132 13.89 4.49 1.07
CA LEU A 132 14.08 5.78 1.72
C LEU A 132 15.13 5.61 2.81
N THR A 133 16.19 6.40 2.75
CA THR A 133 17.20 6.47 3.81
C THR A 133 17.03 7.77 4.56
N PHE A 134 16.94 7.68 5.89
CA PHE A 134 16.93 8.83 6.78
C PHE A 134 18.19 8.81 7.63
N ARG A 135 18.81 9.96 7.80
CA ARG A 135 19.85 10.18 8.79
C ARG A 135 19.60 11.50 9.48
N ARG A 136 19.67 11.48 10.81
CA ARG A 136 19.50 12.69 11.61
C ARG A 136 20.72 13.59 11.41
N ALA A 137 20.50 14.81 10.88
CA ALA A 137 21.57 15.79 10.73
C ALA A 137 22.07 16.23 12.11
N GLU A 138 23.40 16.36 12.23
CA GLU A 138 24.02 17.04 13.34
C GLU A 138 23.83 18.55 13.19
N ASP A 139 23.70 19.25 14.32
CA ASP A 139 23.67 20.72 14.33
C ASP A 139 22.55 21.31 13.45
N TYR A 140 21.36 20.68 13.46
CA TYR A 140 20.18 21.13 12.72
C TYR A 140 19.49 22.30 13.45
N PRO A 141 19.03 23.35 12.74
CA PRO A 141 18.43 24.52 13.39
C PRO A 141 17.14 24.18 14.15
N ILE A 142 16.92 24.91 15.24
CA ILE A 142 15.75 24.73 16.11
C ILE A 142 15.11 26.10 16.36
N ASP A 143 13.80 26.16 16.15
CA ASP A 143 12.95 27.24 16.61
C ASP A 143 12.13 26.73 17.80
N LEU A 144 12.18 27.44 18.92
CA LEU A 144 11.41 27.12 20.12
C LEU A 144 10.51 28.30 20.48
N TYR A 145 9.21 28.07 20.54
CA TYR A 145 8.25 29.06 21.01
C TYR A 145 7.71 28.64 22.38
N TYR A 146 7.94 29.49 23.38
CA TYR A 146 7.52 29.25 24.75
C TYR A 146 6.15 29.90 24.98
N LEU A 147 5.12 29.08 25.13
CA LEU A 147 3.73 29.49 25.33
C LEU A 147 3.34 29.26 26.78
N MET A 148 3.16 30.35 27.52
CA MET A 148 2.98 30.32 28.97
C MET A 148 1.59 30.78 29.39
N ASP A 149 0.99 30.02 30.29
CA ASP A 149 -0.17 30.44 31.06
C ASP A 149 0.21 31.59 32.02
N LEU A 150 -0.52 32.70 31.96
CA LEU A 150 -0.35 33.85 32.86
C LEU A 150 -1.57 34.05 33.78
N SER A 151 -2.33 32.99 34.06
CA SER A 151 -3.30 32.94 35.16
C SER A 151 -2.64 33.30 36.50
N TYR A 152 -3.46 33.56 37.51
CA TYR A 152 -2.96 34.04 38.80
C TYR A 152 -2.05 33.01 39.50
N SER A 153 -2.30 31.72 39.30
CA SER A 153 -1.53 30.63 39.92
C SER A 153 -0.10 30.53 39.39
N MET A 154 0.15 30.92 38.14
CA MET A 154 1.46 30.88 37.48
C MET A 154 2.43 32.01 37.90
N LYS A 155 2.15 32.71 39.00
CA LYS A 155 2.90 33.91 39.43
C LYS A 155 4.35 33.60 39.78
N ASP A 156 4.59 32.55 40.53
CA ASP A 156 5.91 32.12 40.95
C ASP A 156 6.69 31.44 39.82
N ASP A 157 6.01 30.72 38.91
CA ASP A 157 6.61 30.21 37.68
C ASP A 157 7.15 31.34 36.79
N LEU A 158 6.39 32.43 36.64
CA LEU A 158 6.81 33.59 35.85
C LEU A 158 8.14 34.16 36.35
N GLU A 159 8.38 34.22 37.66
CA GLU A 159 9.64 34.73 38.21
C GLU A 159 10.85 33.90 37.78
N ASN A 160 10.70 32.58 37.67
CA ASN A 160 11.79 31.72 37.19
C ASN A 160 11.95 31.82 35.66
N VAL A 161 10.84 31.91 34.92
CA VAL A 161 10.84 32.05 33.45
C VAL A 161 11.43 33.37 32.98
N LYS A 162 11.36 34.45 33.76
CA LYS A 162 12.00 35.75 33.45
C LYS A 162 13.51 35.65 33.23
N SER A 163 14.18 34.69 33.86
CA SER A 163 15.62 34.44 33.71
C SER A 163 15.97 33.29 32.75
N LEU A 164 14.95 32.63 32.20
CA LEU A 164 15.09 31.41 31.41
C LEU A 164 15.78 31.63 30.07
N GLY A 165 15.53 32.75 29.40
CA GLY A 165 15.92 32.95 28.00
C GLY A 165 17.40 32.73 27.74
N THR A 166 18.27 33.44 28.47
CA THR A 166 19.73 33.31 28.32
C THR A 166 20.25 31.94 28.76
N ALA A 167 19.69 31.36 29.82
CA ALA A 167 20.12 30.05 30.32
C ALA A 167 19.75 28.93 29.34
N LEU A 168 18.51 28.94 28.84
CA LEU A 168 18.03 27.99 27.84
C LEU A 168 18.80 28.12 26.53
N MET A 169 19.07 29.34 26.06
CA MET A 169 19.91 29.54 24.87
C MET A 169 21.30 28.92 25.05
N THR A 170 21.94 29.12 26.21
CA THR A 170 23.27 28.55 26.49
C THR A 170 23.26 27.02 26.45
N GLU A 171 22.21 26.38 26.98
CA GLU A 171 22.09 24.92 26.93
C GLU A 171 21.75 24.42 25.52
N MET A 172 20.88 25.11 24.78
CA MET A 172 20.51 24.76 23.41
C MET A 172 21.67 24.96 22.42
N GLU A 173 22.57 25.92 22.66
CA GLU A 173 23.80 26.12 21.89
C GLU A 173 24.74 24.89 21.92
N LYS A 174 24.66 24.05 22.96
CA LYS A 174 25.42 22.79 23.02
C LYS A 174 24.91 21.76 22.02
N ILE A 175 23.63 21.87 21.65
CA ILE A 175 22.89 20.96 20.76
C ILE A 175 22.92 21.48 19.31
N THR A 176 22.66 22.77 19.11
CA THR A 176 22.59 23.41 17.79
C THR A 176 23.19 24.81 17.81
N SER A 177 23.95 25.16 16.77
CA SER A 177 24.57 26.46 16.55
C SER A 177 23.59 27.51 16.01
N ASP A 178 22.39 27.09 15.60
CA ASP A 178 21.33 27.94 15.08
C ASP A 178 20.03 27.71 15.86
N PHE A 179 19.84 28.50 16.91
CA PHE A 179 18.69 28.46 17.80
C PHE A 179 17.94 29.80 17.79
N ARG A 180 16.61 29.75 17.70
CA ARG A 180 15.74 30.91 17.93
C ARG A 180 14.72 30.61 19.01
N ILE A 181 14.42 31.62 19.82
CA ILE A 181 13.43 31.57 20.89
C ILE A 181 12.38 32.65 20.70
N GLY A 182 11.12 32.31 20.97
CA GLY A 182 9.97 33.22 21.02
C GLY A 182 9.17 33.02 22.29
N PHE A 183 8.27 33.96 22.59
CA PHE A 183 7.42 33.91 23.77
C PHE A 183 6.01 34.40 23.46
N GLY A 184 5.02 33.66 23.94
CA GLY A 184 3.63 34.06 23.95
C GLY A 184 2.99 33.74 25.30
N SER A 185 1.91 34.44 25.60
CA SER A 185 1.12 34.22 26.80
C SER A 185 -0.35 34.02 26.49
N PHE A 186 -1.03 33.28 27.37
CA PHE A 186 -2.47 33.09 27.32
C PHE A 186 -3.08 33.10 28.71
N VAL A 187 -4.39 33.35 28.76
CA VAL A 187 -5.22 33.21 29.96
C VAL A 187 -6.54 32.60 29.49
N GLU A 188 -7.52 33.43 29.11
CA GLU A 188 -8.85 32.96 28.78
C GLU A 188 -9.63 33.96 27.88
N LYS A 189 -10.69 33.48 27.23
CA LYS A 189 -11.67 34.27 26.49
C LYS A 189 -12.23 35.38 27.36
N THR A 190 -12.27 36.59 26.81
CA THR A 190 -12.63 37.80 27.54
C THR A 190 -14.15 38.03 27.59
N VAL A 191 -14.92 36.98 27.88
CA VAL A 191 -16.38 37.01 28.02
C VAL A 191 -16.82 36.30 29.31
N MET A 192 -18.00 36.64 29.83
CA MET A 192 -18.64 35.83 30.88
C MET A 192 -19.02 34.45 30.31
N PRO A 193 -18.95 33.35 31.07
CA PRO A 193 -18.63 33.28 32.51
C PRO A 193 -17.14 33.14 32.86
N TYR A 194 -16.25 33.06 31.86
CA TYR A 194 -14.83 32.72 32.08
C TYR A 194 -14.04 33.83 32.78
N ILE A 195 -14.39 35.09 32.51
CA ILE A 195 -13.83 36.26 33.21
C ILE A 195 -14.93 37.12 33.82
N SER A 196 -14.58 37.96 34.80
CA SER A 196 -15.50 39.01 35.28
C SER A 196 -15.50 40.20 34.33
N THR A 197 -16.65 40.51 33.73
CA THR A 197 -16.83 41.66 32.83
C THR A 197 -17.18 42.97 33.55
N THR A 198 -17.08 43.01 34.89
CA THR A 198 -17.27 44.27 35.63
C THR A 198 -16.13 45.25 35.30
N PRO A 199 -16.39 46.56 35.14
CA PRO A 199 -15.35 47.51 34.73
C PRO A 199 -14.10 47.50 35.61
N ALA A 200 -14.25 47.30 36.92
CA ALA A 200 -13.12 47.19 37.84
C ALA A 200 -12.26 45.94 37.58
N LYS A 201 -12.89 44.80 37.30
CA LYS A 201 -12.20 43.53 37.05
C LYS A 201 -11.61 43.41 35.65
N LEU A 202 -12.16 44.13 34.67
CA LEU A 202 -11.53 44.27 33.35
C LEU A 202 -10.23 45.08 33.42
N LEU A 203 -10.13 46.05 34.34
CA LEU A 203 -8.90 46.80 34.57
C LEU A 203 -7.90 46.03 35.43
N ASN A 204 -8.37 45.34 36.47
CA ASN A 204 -7.55 44.50 37.34
C ASN A 204 -8.34 43.27 37.80
N PRO A 205 -8.10 42.07 37.21
CA PRO A 205 -8.85 40.86 37.58
C PRO A 205 -8.52 40.35 38.99
N CYS A 206 -7.36 40.73 39.54
CA CYS A 206 -6.90 40.31 40.85
C CYS A 206 -7.57 41.07 42.00
N THR A 207 -7.22 40.72 43.24
CA THR A 207 -7.66 41.43 44.45
C THR A 207 -7.03 42.81 44.54
N THR A 208 -7.60 43.71 45.36
CA THR A 208 -7.18 45.13 45.46
C THR A 208 -5.71 45.35 45.83
N ASP A 209 -5.05 44.34 46.43
CA ASP A 209 -3.66 44.45 46.90
C ASP A 209 -2.63 43.97 45.86
N GLN A 210 -3.07 43.44 44.73
CA GLN A 210 -2.20 42.98 43.65
C GLN A 210 -2.62 43.59 42.31
N ASN A 211 -1.64 44.15 41.60
CA ASN A 211 -1.87 44.71 40.27
C ASN A 211 -1.65 43.61 39.21
N CYS A 212 -2.70 43.29 38.47
CA CYS A 212 -2.66 42.31 37.38
C CYS A 212 -3.07 42.95 36.06
N THR A 213 -2.57 42.38 34.97
CA THR A 213 -2.93 42.82 33.62
C THR A 213 -4.41 42.50 33.35
N SER A 214 -5.09 43.36 32.59
CA SER A 214 -6.43 43.08 32.04
C SER A 214 -6.49 41.68 31.41
N PRO A 215 -7.61 40.95 31.55
CA PRO A 215 -7.77 39.63 30.95
C PRO A 215 -7.58 39.67 29.43
N PHE A 216 -6.97 38.62 28.88
CA PHE A 216 -6.76 38.44 27.45
C PHE A 216 -6.74 36.94 27.12
N SER A 217 -7.08 36.59 25.88
CA SER A 217 -7.06 35.17 25.46
C SER A 217 -5.66 34.73 25.06
N PHE A 218 -5.07 35.36 24.04
CA PHE A 218 -3.71 35.06 23.60
C PHE A 218 -2.98 36.34 23.16
N LYS A 219 -1.71 36.44 23.54
CA LYS A 219 -0.80 37.51 23.15
C LYS A 219 0.56 36.94 22.74
N ASN A 220 0.99 37.25 21.53
CA ASN A 220 2.36 37.06 21.09
C ASN A 220 3.22 38.20 21.67
N VAL A 221 4.21 37.89 22.51
CA VAL A 221 5.03 38.93 23.16
C VAL A 221 6.33 39.12 22.41
N LEU A 222 6.93 38.01 21.97
CA LEU A 222 8.21 37.99 21.29
C LEU A 222 8.17 36.99 20.13
N ASN A 223 8.33 37.51 18.92
CA ASN A 223 8.56 36.72 17.71
C ASN A 223 9.90 35.97 17.83
N LEU A 224 10.02 34.86 17.11
CA LEU A 224 11.23 34.03 17.12
C LEU A 224 12.48 34.85 16.75
N THR A 225 13.42 34.93 17.69
CA THR A 225 14.66 35.70 17.57
C THR A 225 15.86 34.90 18.06
N SER A 226 17.06 35.27 17.60
CA SER A 226 18.32 34.73 18.12
C SER A 226 18.93 35.57 19.25
N ASP A 227 18.23 36.60 19.76
CA ASP A 227 18.71 37.40 20.91
C ASP A 227 17.97 37.05 22.20
N GLY A 228 18.61 36.25 23.05
CA GLY A 228 18.05 35.83 24.35
C GLY A 228 17.90 36.95 25.37
N ARG A 229 18.60 38.08 25.18
CA ARG A 229 18.42 39.24 26.07
C ARG A 229 17.08 39.91 25.82
N LEU A 230 16.61 39.89 24.56
CA LEU A 230 15.29 40.40 24.22
C LEU A 230 14.18 39.55 24.86
N PHE A 231 14.38 38.23 24.95
CA PHE A 231 13.50 37.34 25.72
C PHE A 231 13.46 37.78 27.18
N ASN A 232 14.60 37.88 27.86
CA ASN A 232 14.64 38.24 29.27
C ASN A 232 14.01 39.64 29.53
N ASP A 233 14.25 40.61 28.65
CA ASP A 233 13.69 41.97 28.79
C ASP A 233 12.15 41.99 28.62
N LEU A 234 11.63 41.35 27.56
CA LEU A 234 10.19 41.38 27.28
C LEU A 234 9.40 40.46 28.21
N VAL A 235 9.93 39.29 28.56
CA VAL A 235 9.32 38.38 29.54
C VAL A 235 9.41 38.97 30.95
N GLY A 236 10.53 39.64 31.27
CA GLY A 236 10.72 40.43 32.49
C GLY A 236 9.61 41.45 32.76
N LYS A 237 9.03 42.00 31.70
CA LYS A 237 7.94 43.00 31.74
C LYS A 237 6.55 42.40 31.84
N GLN A 238 6.38 41.08 31.68
CA GLN A 238 5.06 40.47 31.77
C GLN A 238 4.59 40.43 33.23
N GLN A 239 3.27 40.48 33.38
CA GLN A 239 2.57 40.37 34.65
C GLN A 239 1.44 39.37 34.48
N ILE A 240 1.12 38.66 35.56
CA ILE A 240 -0.04 37.77 35.62
C ILE A 240 -1.35 38.52 35.37
N SER A 241 -2.37 37.77 35.01
CA SER A 241 -3.76 38.18 34.87
C SER A 241 -4.65 37.29 35.74
N GLY A 242 -5.93 37.18 35.42
CA GLY A 242 -6.83 36.28 36.11
C GLY A 242 -8.14 36.03 35.36
N ASN A 243 -8.67 34.84 35.60
CA ASN A 243 -9.94 34.28 35.16
C ASN A 243 -10.79 33.89 36.39
N LEU A 244 -12.02 33.42 36.15
CA LEU A 244 -12.97 33.04 37.20
C LEU A 244 -13.09 31.52 37.38
N ASP A 245 -13.07 30.77 36.30
CA ASP A 245 -13.07 29.32 36.31
C ASP A 245 -11.65 28.75 36.30
N SER A 246 -11.53 27.42 36.32
CA SER A 246 -10.24 26.73 36.47
C SER A 246 -9.62 26.28 35.14
N PRO A 247 -10.36 25.82 34.11
CA PRO A 247 -9.76 25.52 32.82
C PRO A 247 -9.37 26.81 32.09
N GLU A 248 -8.32 26.74 31.27
CA GLU A 248 -7.76 27.89 30.57
C GLU A 248 -7.92 27.81 29.05
N GLY A 249 -7.74 28.95 28.38
CA GLY A 249 -7.95 29.14 26.95
C GLY A 249 -6.75 28.75 26.10
N GLY A 250 -5.88 27.89 26.61
CA GLY A 250 -4.59 27.56 25.98
C GLY A 250 -4.71 26.96 24.58
N PHE A 251 -5.84 26.32 24.25
CA PHE A 251 -6.10 25.76 22.93
C PHE A 251 -6.28 26.82 21.84
N ASP A 252 -6.87 27.98 22.16
CA ASP A 252 -6.90 29.12 21.22
C ASP A 252 -5.48 29.61 20.93
N ALA A 253 -4.64 29.66 21.97
CA ALA A 253 -3.25 30.09 21.84
C ALA A 253 -2.41 29.10 20.99
N ILE A 254 -2.52 27.79 21.24
CA ILE A 254 -1.87 26.77 20.41
C ILE A 254 -2.29 26.92 18.93
N MET A 255 -3.59 27.11 18.68
CA MET A 255 -4.10 27.29 17.31
C MET A 255 -3.47 28.51 16.65
N GLN A 256 -3.51 29.68 17.30
CA GLN A 256 -2.93 30.91 16.74
C GLN A 256 -1.42 30.79 16.52
N VAL A 257 -0.68 30.19 17.45
CA VAL A 257 0.77 29.95 17.28
C VAL A 257 1.06 29.03 16.09
N ALA A 258 0.18 28.06 15.82
CA ALA A 258 0.35 27.14 14.71
C ALA A 258 0.05 27.79 13.34
N VAL A 259 -1.02 28.58 13.24
CA VAL A 259 -1.52 29.11 11.96
C VAL A 259 -0.98 30.49 11.61
N CYS A 260 -0.53 31.29 12.59
CA CYS A 260 0.05 32.61 12.38
C CYS A 260 1.57 32.56 12.12
N GLY A 261 2.00 31.66 11.23
CA GLY A 261 3.42 31.32 11.10
C GLY A 261 4.34 32.49 10.72
N GLU A 262 3.86 33.44 9.91
CA GLU A 262 4.61 34.64 9.55
C GLU A 262 4.82 35.60 10.73
N GLN A 263 3.77 35.80 11.54
CA GLN A 263 3.82 36.70 12.70
C GLN A 263 4.65 36.11 13.84
N ILE A 264 4.56 34.80 14.07
CA ILE A 264 5.40 34.09 15.03
C ILE A 264 6.86 34.02 14.55
N GLY A 265 7.06 33.87 13.23
CA GLY A 265 8.36 33.84 12.58
C GLY A 265 8.96 32.44 12.41
N TRP A 266 8.12 31.41 12.25
CA TRP A 266 8.58 30.02 12.10
C TRP A 266 9.41 29.81 10.83
N ARG A 267 10.64 29.30 10.98
CA ARG A 267 11.44 28.83 9.83
C ARG A 267 11.04 27.41 9.43
N ASN A 268 11.45 26.97 8.25
CA ASN A 268 11.22 25.59 7.80
C ASN A 268 12.27 24.62 8.38
N VAL A 269 12.35 24.58 9.71
CA VAL A 269 13.32 23.78 10.50
C VAL A 269 12.59 23.01 11.62
N THR A 270 13.29 22.47 12.61
CA THR A 270 12.63 21.84 13.76
C THR A 270 11.87 22.90 14.57
N ARG A 271 10.54 22.74 14.68
CA ARG A 271 9.67 23.66 15.42
C ARG A 271 9.19 23.02 16.71
N LEU A 272 9.55 23.60 17.86
CA LEU A 272 9.15 23.15 19.18
C LEU A 272 8.20 24.17 19.81
N LEU A 273 7.02 23.74 20.22
CA LEU A 273 6.08 24.54 21.00
C LEU A 273 6.07 24.03 22.44
N VAL A 274 6.60 24.81 23.38
CA VAL A 274 6.53 24.49 24.80
C VAL A 274 5.24 25.10 25.34
N PHE A 275 4.30 24.27 25.79
CA PHE A 275 3.05 24.70 26.39
C PHE A 275 3.14 24.50 27.90
N SER A 276 3.13 25.59 28.66
CA SER A 276 3.31 25.58 30.12
C SER A 276 2.06 26.10 30.82
N THR A 277 1.49 25.27 31.69
CA THR A 277 0.31 25.60 32.53
C THR A 277 0.27 24.67 33.73
N ASP A 278 -0.41 25.11 34.78
CA ASP A 278 -0.71 24.34 35.97
C ASP A 278 -2.20 23.95 36.05
N ALA A 279 -2.95 24.07 34.96
CA ALA A 279 -4.40 23.88 34.91
C ALA A 279 -4.88 23.01 33.74
N GLY A 280 -6.20 22.75 33.73
CA GLY A 280 -6.90 22.11 32.62
C GLY A 280 -7.07 23.07 31.42
N PHE A 281 -7.74 22.60 30.37
CA PHE A 281 -7.98 23.40 29.17
C PHE A 281 -9.45 23.34 28.74
N HIS A 282 -9.92 24.44 28.16
CA HIS A 282 -11.17 24.46 27.41
C HIS A 282 -10.99 23.94 25.99
N PHE A 283 -12.04 23.32 25.45
CA PHE A 283 -12.07 22.78 24.09
C PHE A 283 -13.42 23.03 23.41
N ALA A 284 -13.49 22.74 22.11
CA ALA A 284 -14.69 22.98 21.30
C ALA A 284 -15.98 22.48 21.98
N GLY A 285 -16.98 23.36 22.06
CA GLY A 285 -18.24 23.16 22.76
C GLY A 285 -18.34 23.99 24.05
N ASP A 286 -17.22 24.25 24.73
CA ASP A 286 -17.21 24.97 26.01
C ASP A 286 -17.58 26.45 25.83
N GLY A 287 -17.23 27.06 24.69
CA GLY A 287 -17.56 28.44 24.32
C GLY A 287 -19.07 28.75 24.36
N LYS A 288 -19.91 27.71 24.24
CA LYS A 288 -21.37 27.83 24.28
C LYS A 288 -21.87 28.48 25.56
N LEU A 289 -21.20 28.27 26.70
CA LEU A 289 -21.55 28.90 27.97
C LEU A 289 -21.38 30.43 27.92
N GLY A 290 -20.39 30.92 27.18
CA GLY A 290 -20.18 32.35 26.92
C GLY A 290 -20.93 32.89 25.70
N GLY A 291 -21.88 32.12 25.14
CA GLY A 291 -22.65 32.52 23.95
C GLY A 291 -21.90 32.39 22.63
N ILE A 292 -20.74 31.73 22.62
CA ILE A 292 -19.90 31.54 21.44
C ILE A 292 -20.22 30.19 20.80
N VAL A 293 -20.83 30.22 19.63
CA VAL A 293 -21.37 29.02 18.95
C VAL A 293 -20.76 28.76 17.58
N LEU A 294 -19.93 29.68 17.09
CA LEU A 294 -19.24 29.52 15.81
C LEU A 294 -17.99 28.66 16.01
N PRO A 295 -17.87 27.52 15.31
CA PRO A 295 -16.68 26.69 15.42
C PRO A 295 -15.42 27.45 15.00
N ASN A 296 -14.29 27.13 15.64
CA ASN A 296 -12.99 27.64 15.25
C ASN A 296 -12.69 27.35 13.77
N ASP A 297 -12.30 28.38 13.00
CA ASP A 297 -12.08 28.28 11.55
C ASP A 297 -10.66 27.86 11.15
N GLY A 298 -9.75 27.71 12.12
CA GLY A 298 -8.38 27.26 11.89
C GLY A 298 -7.52 28.27 11.13
N LYS A 299 -7.84 29.57 11.22
CA LYS A 299 -7.10 30.66 10.56
C LYS A 299 -6.43 31.60 11.56
N CYS A 300 -5.47 32.36 11.05
CA CYS A 300 -4.79 33.38 11.81
C CYS A 300 -5.67 34.63 11.96
N HIS A 301 -5.90 35.04 13.21
CA HIS A 301 -6.72 36.20 13.60
C HIS A 301 -6.00 37.07 14.63
N MET A 302 -4.68 37.17 14.50
CA MET A 302 -3.86 38.00 15.36
C MET A 302 -3.69 39.39 14.73
N HIS A 303 -3.99 40.42 15.49
CA HIS A 303 -3.79 41.81 15.14
C HIS A 303 -3.02 42.50 16.27
N ASP A 304 -1.99 43.28 15.94
CA ASP A 304 -1.09 43.90 16.91
C ASP A 304 -0.58 42.93 17.99
N ASN A 305 -0.21 41.72 17.55
CA ASN A 305 0.25 40.62 18.38
C ASN A 305 -0.76 40.08 19.41
N MET A 306 -2.05 40.37 19.26
CA MET A 306 -3.11 39.87 20.14
C MET A 306 -4.18 39.12 19.34
N TYR A 307 -4.72 38.04 19.89
CA TYR A 307 -5.84 37.32 19.28
C TYR A 307 -7.14 38.12 19.49
N THR A 308 -7.74 38.60 18.42
CA THR A 308 -8.90 39.52 18.50
C THR A 308 -10.25 38.84 18.34
N MET A 309 -10.28 37.58 17.91
CA MET A 309 -11.54 36.84 17.63
C MET A 309 -11.95 35.88 18.76
N SER A 310 -11.38 36.02 19.95
CA SER A 310 -11.64 35.15 21.11
C SER A 310 -13.11 35.08 21.54
N HIS A 311 -13.86 36.17 21.33
CA HIS A 311 -15.28 36.30 21.65
C HIS A 311 -16.21 35.91 20.48
N TYR A 312 -15.64 35.59 19.31
CA TYR A 312 -16.40 35.30 18.09
C TYR A 312 -16.36 33.82 17.74
N TYR A 313 -15.18 33.19 17.83
CA TYR A 313 -15.00 31.76 17.57
C TYR A 313 -14.83 30.97 18.86
N ASP A 314 -15.42 29.78 18.89
CA ASP A 314 -15.26 28.80 19.95
C ASP A 314 -13.81 28.29 20.00
N TYR A 315 -13.44 27.61 21.08
CA TYR A 315 -12.16 26.93 21.19
C TYR A 315 -12.02 25.89 20.07
N PRO A 316 -10.80 25.59 19.60
CA PRO A 316 -10.58 24.52 18.64
C PRO A 316 -10.81 23.15 19.30
N SER A 317 -11.22 22.16 18.50
CA SER A 317 -11.26 20.78 18.94
C SER A 317 -9.86 20.18 18.96
N ILE A 318 -9.67 19.10 19.73
CA ILE A 318 -8.38 18.38 19.76
C ILE A 318 -7.97 17.94 18.35
N ALA A 319 -8.90 17.38 17.58
CA ALA A 319 -8.62 16.95 16.20
C ALA A 319 -8.20 18.12 15.29
N HIS A 320 -8.77 19.31 15.49
CA HIS A 320 -8.40 20.50 14.72
C HIS A 320 -6.98 20.97 15.08
N ILE A 321 -6.61 20.94 16.36
CA ILE A 321 -5.24 21.20 16.81
C ILE A 321 -4.26 20.18 16.21
N VAL A 322 -4.57 18.89 16.28
CA VAL A 322 -3.74 17.80 15.70
C VAL A 322 -3.47 18.06 14.23
N GLN A 323 -4.52 18.40 13.47
CA GLN A 323 -4.41 18.72 12.06
C GLN A 323 -3.47 19.92 11.83
N LYS A 324 -3.68 21.04 12.52
CA LYS A 324 -2.90 22.28 12.29
C LYS A 324 -1.47 22.20 12.78
N LEU A 325 -1.19 21.49 13.88
CA LEU A 325 0.17 21.20 14.31
C LEU A 325 0.91 20.31 13.30
N SER A 326 0.26 19.28 12.75
CA SER A 326 0.85 18.38 11.74
C SER A 326 1.07 19.07 10.38
N GLU A 327 0.12 19.90 9.92
CA GLU A 327 0.25 20.71 8.70
C GLU A 327 1.43 21.68 8.80
N ASN A 328 1.66 22.26 9.99
CA ASN A 328 2.74 23.22 10.22
C ASN A 328 4.02 22.60 10.82
N ASN A 329 4.11 21.26 10.91
CA ASN A 329 5.26 20.52 11.44
C ASN A 329 5.74 21.01 12.83
N ILE A 330 4.80 21.33 13.73
CA ILE A 330 5.10 21.80 15.09
C ILE A 330 5.00 20.64 16.08
N GLN A 331 6.04 20.46 16.88
CA GLN A 331 6.10 19.42 17.92
C GLN A 331 5.84 20.04 19.28
N THR A 332 4.78 19.61 19.96
CA THR A 332 4.34 20.21 21.22
C THR A 332 4.93 19.48 22.43
N ILE A 333 5.48 20.24 23.37
CA ILE A 333 5.97 19.78 24.67
C ILE A 333 5.04 20.36 25.72
N PHE A 334 4.21 19.52 26.34
CA PHE A 334 3.36 19.90 27.46
C PHE A 334 4.18 19.86 28.75
N ALA A 335 4.53 21.04 29.27
CA ALA A 335 5.22 21.23 30.54
C ALA A 335 4.18 21.59 31.61
N VAL A 336 3.67 20.58 32.31
CA VAL A 336 2.51 20.72 33.21
C VAL A 336 2.83 20.23 34.61
N THR A 337 2.13 20.76 35.62
CA THR A 337 2.27 20.33 37.01
C THR A 337 1.82 18.88 37.20
N GLU A 338 2.26 18.26 38.30
CA GLU A 338 2.02 16.83 38.58
C GLU A 338 0.53 16.47 38.56
N ASP A 339 -0.33 17.33 39.13
CA ASP A 339 -1.77 17.10 39.25
C ASP A 339 -2.48 16.99 37.89
N PHE A 340 -2.00 17.72 36.87
CA PHE A 340 -2.62 17.73 35.54
C PHE A 340 -1.92 16.80 34.54
N GLN A 341 -0.76 16.23 34.91
CA GLN A 341 0.02 15.32 34.07
C GLN A 341 -0.83 14.18 33.45
N PRO A 342 -1.77 13.52 34.17
CA PRO A 342 -2.56 12.43 33.60
C PRO A 342 -3.40 12.86 32.38
N VAL A 343 -4.02 14.04 32.43
CA VAL A 343 -4.89 14.53 31.35
C VAL A 343 -4.07 14.86 30.10
N TYR A 344 -2.92 15.51 30.26
CA TYR A 344 -2.04 15.83 29.13
C TYR A 344 -1.33 14.60 28.55
N LYS A 345 -1.14 13.53 29.33
CA LYS A 345 -0.70 12.22 28.81
C LYS A 345 -1.72 11.60 27.86
N GLU A 346 -3.02 11.74 28.14
CA GLU A 346 -4.05 11.31 27.20
C GLU A 346 -4.05 12.17 25.93
N LEU A 347 -3.88 13.49 26.08
CA LEU A 347 -3.75 14.40 24.94
C LEU A 347 -2.54 14.05 24.05
N LYS A 348 -1.41 13.68 24.67
CA LYS A 348 -0.21 13.21 23.97
C LYS A 348 -0.48 12.01 23.07
N ASN A 349 -1.35 11.09 23.49
CA ASN A 349 -1.70 9.91 22.68
C ASN A 349 -2.46 10.29 21.40
N LEU A 350 -3.10 11.46 21.38
CA LEU A 350 -3.86 11.98 20.24
C LEU A 350 -3.04 12.91 19.35
N ILE A 351 -2.04 13.62 19.90
CA ILE A 351 -1.17 14.54 19.16
C ILE A 351 0.14 13.82 18.79
N PRO A 352 0.34 13.45 17.52
CA PRO A 352 1.57 12.82 17.08
C PRO A 352 2.77 13.70 17.37
N LYS A 353 3.92 13.08 17.71
CA LYS A 353 5.16 13.82 18.02
C LYS A 353 5.00 14.91 19.08
N SER A 354 4.27 14.57 20.14
CA SER A 354 4.20 15.38 21.36
C SER A 354 4.85 14.70 22.56
N ALA A 355 5.27 15.51 23.53
CA ALA A 355 5.86 15.07 24.79
C ALA A 355 5.12 15.70 25.97
N VAL A 356 5.17 15.03 27.12
CA VAL A 356 4.64 15.55 28.38
C VAL A 356 5.76 15.43 29.40
N GLY A 357 6.08 16.55 30.06
CA GLY A 357 7.04 16.61 31.15
C GLY A 357 6.39 17.21 32.39
N THR A 358 6.78 16.70 33.56
CA THR A 358 6.33 17.27 34.84
C THR A 358 7.13 18.52 35.16
N LEU A 359 6.46 19.65 35.18
CA LEU A 359 6.98 20.92 35.65
C LEU A 359 7.02 20.90 37.17
N SER A 360 8.15 21.30 37.78
CA SER A 360 8.17 21.57 39.21
C SER A 360 7.22 22.72 39.52
N SER A 361 6.70 22.82 40.74
CA SER A 361 5.74 23.86 41.15
C SER A 361 6.25 25.31 41.06
N ASN A 362 7.47 25.52 40.59
CA ASN A 362 8.10 26.82 40.37
C ASN A 362 8.83 26.87 39.01
N SER A 363 8.64 25.89 38.13
CA SER A 363 9.32 25.81 36.82
C SER A 363 10.86 25.73 36.83
N SER A 364 11.52 25.46 37.97
CA SER A 364 12.99 25.39 38.04
C SER A 364 13.63 24.30 37.16
N ASN A 365 12.90 23.23 36.83
CA ASN A 365 13.38 22.14 35.98
C ASN A 365 13.08 22.30 34.47
N VAL A 366 12.50 23.42 34.05
CA VAL A 366 11.96 23.59 32.69
C VAL A 366 13.01 23.43 31.58
N ILE A 367 14.25 23.88 31.80
CA ILE A 367 15.34 23.74 30.82
C ILE A 367 15.62 22.26 30.53
N GLN A 368 15.81 21.47 31.58
CA GLN A 368 16.11 20.04 31.44
C GLN A 368 14.93 19.29 30.82
N LEU A 369 13.69 19.66 31.20
CA LEU A 369 12.48 19.11 30.61
C LEU A 369 12.42 19.32 29.09
N ILE A 370 12.75 20.53 28.62
CA ILE A 370 12.79 20.84 27.18
C ILE A 370 13.84 19.98 26.47
N ILE A 371 15.05 19.89 27.03
CA ILE A 371 16.15 19.10 26.46
C ILE A 371 15.79 17.61 26.37
N ASP A 372 15.26 17.04 27.45
CA ASP A 372 14.86 15.64 27.52
C ASP A 372 13.71 15.35 26.54
N SER A 373 12.74 16.26 26.46
CA SER A 373 11.61 16.15 25.54
C SER A 373 12.07 16.23 24.09
N TYR A 374 12.97 17.17 23.75
CA TYR A 374 13.58 17.24 22.42
C TYR A 374 14.32 15.95 22.07
N ASN A 375 15.15 15.44 22.98
CA ASN A 375 15.89 14.19 22.77
C ASN A 375 14.95 12.99 22.59
N SER A 376 13.87 12.91 23.37
CA SER A 376 12.85 11.88 23.25
C SER A 376 12.13 11.95 21.89
N LEU A 377 11.61 13.12 21.53
CA LEU A 377 10.88 13.34 20.28
C LEU A 377 11.73 13.02 19.05
N SER A 378 12.99 13.43 19.09
CA SER A 378 13.95 13.24 18.02
C SER A 378 14.57 11.84 17.97
N SER A 379 14.32 11.01 18.97
CA SER A 379 14.77 9.60 19.01
C SER A 379 13.84 8.63 18.28
N GLU A 380 12.68 9.10 17.87
CA GLU A 380 11.70 8.31 17.16
C GLU A 380 11.51 8.89 15.76
N LEU A 381 11.28 8.04 14.77
CA LEU A 381 11.00 8.44 13.40
C LEU A 381 9.76 7.69 12.95
N ILE A 382 8.75 8.43 12.51
CA ILE A 382 7.47 7.90 12.03
C ILE A 382 7.22 8.51 10.67
N LEU A 383 7.01 7.67 9.64
CA LEU A 383 6.65 8.12 8.31
C LEU A 383 5.14 8.24 8.15
N GLU A 384 4.70 9.34 7.57
CA GLU A 384 3.33 9.57 7.12
C GLU A 384 3.31 9.84 5.62
N ASN A 385 2.21 9.46 4.97
CA ASN A 385 1.95 9.77 3.58
C ASN A 385 0.74 10.69 3.43
N SER A 386 0.73 11.48 2.36
CA SER A 386 -0.45 12.19 1.89
C SER A 386 -1.59 11.22 1.58
N LYS A 387 -2.81 11.75 1.45
CA LYS A 387 -3.96 10.97 0.98
C LYS A 387 -3.58 10.24 -0.31
N LEU A 388 -3.80 8.93 -0.31
CA LEU A 388 -3.50 8.08 -1.45
C LEU A 388 -4.59 8.23 -2.51
N PRO A 389 -4.22 8.16 -3.80
CA PRO A 389 -5.21 8.07 -4.87
C PRO A 389 -6.07 6.80 -4.81
N GLU A 390 -7.21 6.85 -5.49
CA GLU A 390 -8.14 5.72 -5.53
C GLU A 390 -7.48 4.51 -6.22
N GLY A 391 -7.56 3.33 -5.59
CA GLY A 391 -6.96 2.11 -6.13
C GLY A 391 -5.44 2.01 -5.96
N VAL A 392 -4.81 2.92 -5.22
CA VAL A 392 -3.38 2.84 -4.87
C VAL A 392 -3.20 2.44 -3.41
N THR A 393 -2.31 1.49 -3.17
CA THR A 393 -1.91 1.07 -1.81
C THR A 393 -0.42 1.22 -1.60
N ILE A 394 -0.03 1.50 -0.36
CA ILE A 394 1.36 1.63 0.05
C ILE A 394 1.65 0.66 1.20
N ASN A 395 2.80 -0.02 1.12
CA ASN A 395 3.30 -0.88 2.17
C ASN A 395 4.67 -0.39 2.64
N TYR A 396 4.91 -0.50 3.94
CA TYR A 396 6.13 -0.02 4.59
C TYR A 396 6.83 -1.16 5.32
N LYS A 397 8.14 -1.18 5.19
CA LYS A 397 9.02 -2.03 5.97
C LYS A 397 10.20 -1.21 6.48
N SER A 398 10.39 -1.18 7.78
CA SER A 398 11.47 -0.42 8.40
C SER A 398 12.66 -1.33 8.70
N PHE A 399 13.86 -0.79 8.52
CA PHE A 399 15.13 -1.38 8.90
C PHE A 399 15.82 -0.40 9.85
N CYS A 400 15.57 -0.61 11.13
CA CYS A 400 16.07 0.23 12.21
C CYS A 400 17.41 -0.29 12.74
N LYS A 401 17.98 0.42 13.71
CA LYS A 401 19.22 0.03 14.39
C LYS A 401 19.12 -1.37 15.02
N ASN A 402 20.26 -2.01 15.22
CA ASN A 402 20.39 -3.35 15.82
C ASN A 402 19.67 -4.47 15.05
N GLY A 403 19.41 -4.28 13.75
CA GLY A 403 18.74 -5.29 12.91
C GLY A 403 17.24 -5.44 13.20
N VAL A 404 16.62 -4.46 13.89
CA VAL A 404 15.18 -4.46 14.13
C VAL A 404 14.44 -4.17 12.82
N ILE A 405 13.60 -5.10 12.38
CA ILE A 405 12.78 -4.97 11.18
C ILE A 405 11.31 -4.82 11.59
N GLY A 406 10.67 -3.74 11.15
CA GLY A 406 9.24 -3.50 11.33
C GLY A 406 8.45 -3.83 10.07
N THR A 407 7.26 -4.39 10.23
CA THR A 407 6.28 -4.64 9.17
C THR A 407 4.89 -4.20 9.63
N GLY A 408 3.93 -4.07 8.69
CA GLY A 408 2.58 -3.60 8.99
C GLY A 408 2.60 -2.18 9.56
N GLU A 409 1.87 -1.94 10.66
CA GLU A 409 1.84 -0.64 11.34
C GLU A 409 3.23 -0.23 11.85
N ASN A 410 4.03 -1.18 12.33
CA ASN A 410 5.39 -0.92 12.81
C ASN A 410 6.40 -0.69 11.66
N GLY A 411 6.04 -0.99 10.42
CA GLY A 411 6.90 -0.77 9.26
C GLY A 411 7.16 0.70 8.94
N ARG A 412 6.39 1.61 9.54
CA ARG A 412 6.53 3.07 9.38
C ARG A 412 7.39 3.71 10.45
N LYS A 413 7.82 2.95 11.45
CA LYS A 413 8.44 3.48 12.67
C LYS A 413 9.81 2.89 12.94
N CYS A 414 10.70 3.75 13.41
CA CYS A 414 11.94 3.38 14.08
C CYS A 414 12.07 4.17 15.39
N SER A 415 12.49 3.50 16.46
CA SER A 415 12.71 4.10 17.78
C SER A 415 14.19 4.03 18.17
N ASN A 416 14.57 4.80 19.20
CA ASN A 416 15.93 4.84 19.77
C ASN A 416 17.01 5.27 18.75
N ILE A 417 16.66 6.22 17.88
CA ILE A 417 17.56 6.84 16.90
C ILE A 417 18.37 7.93 17.60
N SER A 418 19.69 7.85 17.52
CA SER A 418 20.60 8.89 18.04
C SER A 418 21.06 9.83 16.92
N LEU A 419 21.71 10.94 17.30
CA LEU A 419 22.38 11.81 16.33
C LEU A 419 23.37 10.99 15.48
N GLY A 420 23.39 11.25 14.19
CA GLY A 420 24.25 10.54 13.23
C GLY A 420 23.79 9.13 12.84
N ASP A 421 22.83 8.52 13.54
CA ASP A 421 22.28 7.21 13.18
C ASP A 421 21.55 7.29 11.82
N GLN A 422 21.73 6.24 11.02
CA GLN A 422 21.08 6.05 9.73
C GLN A 422 20.10 4.87 9.79
N VAL A 423 18.89 5.08 9.29
CA VAL A 423 17.85 4.05 9.17
C VAL A 423 17.29 4.02 7.76
N GLN A 424 16.68 2.90 7.37
CA GLN A 424 16.16 2.69 6.03
C GLN A 424 14.72 2.19 6.07
N PHE A 425 13.91 2.64 5.12
CA PHE A 425 12.54 2.17 4.90
C PHE A 425 12.42 1.66 3.47
N GLU A 426 12.01 0.42 3.31
CA GLU A 426 11.58 -0.13 2.03
C GLU A 426 10.10 0.15 1.88
N ILE A 427 9.76 0.91 0.84
CA ILE A 427 8.42 1.41 0.60
C ILE A 427 7.96 0.89 -0.75
N SER A 428 6.85 0.16 -0.76
CA SER A 428 6.25 -0.46 -1.95
C SER A 428 4.92 0.20 -2.26
N VAL A 429 4.76 0.70 -3.49
CA VAL A 429 3.53 1.31 -3.98
C VAL A 429 2.94 0.41 -5.06
N THR A 430 1.66 0.08 -4.94
CA THR A 430 0.94 -0.81 -5.87
C THR A 430 -0.32 -0.12 -6.35
N ALA A 431 -0.55 -0.10 -7.66
CA ALA A 431 -1.83 0.24 -8.25
C ALA A 431 -2.67 -1.02 -8.45
N HIS A 432 -3.96 -0.96 -8.16
CA HIS A 432 -4.91 -2.06 -8.38
C HIS A 432 -5.89 -1.79 -9.53
N LYS A 433 -5.97 -0.53 -9.95
CA LYS A 433 -6.84 -0.07 -11.04
C LYS A 433 -6.19 1.13 -11.73
N CYS A 434 -6.57 1.33 -12.97
CA CYS A 434 -6.24 2.55 -13.69
C CYS A 434 -7.19 3.70 -13.30
N PRO A 435 -6.66 4.91 -13.03
CA PRO A 435 -7.50 6.07 -12.79
C PRO A 435 -8.27 6.47 -14.05
N LYS A 436 -9.47 7.01 -13.87
CA LYS A 436 -10.36 7.45 -14.99
C LYS A 436 -9.97 8.80 -15.60
N LYS A 437 -8.96 9.47 -15.06
CA LYS A 437 -8.54 10.82 -15.47
C LYS A 437 -7.05 10.84 -15.72
N ASP A 438 -6.64 11.59 -16.74
CA ASP A 438 -5.25 11.97 -17.01
C ASP A 438 -4.72 13.02 -16.01
N GLN A 439 -5.09 12.91 -14.74
CA GLN A 439 -4.49 13.74 -13.71
C GLN A 439 -3.15 13.13 -13.30
N THR A 440 -2.11 13.97 -13.30
CA THR A 440 -0.85 13.62 -12.67
C THR A 440 -1.09 13.54 -11.16
N GLU A 441 -1.03 12.33 -10.62
CA GLU A 441 -1.19 12.10 -9.19
C GLU A 441 0.18 11.99 -8.53
N SER A 442 0.31 12.50 -7.30
CA SER A 442 1.53 12.37 -6.52
C SER A 442 1.24 11.94 -5.09
N ILE A 443 2.18 11.18 -4.53
CA ILE A 443 2.19 10.82 -3.11
C ILE A 443 3.38 11.52 -2.48
N LYS A 444 3.14 12.18 -1.35
CA LYS A 444 4.18 12.77 -0.52
C LYS A 444 4.37 11.94 0.73
N ILE A 445 5.60 11.57 1.04
CA ILE A 445 5.95 10.82 2.25
C ILE A 445 6.89 11.69 3.07
N LYS A 446 6.49 12.02 4.31
CA LYS A 446 7.28 12.86 5.21
C LYS A 446 7.53 12.16 6.55
N PRO A 447 8.69 12.35 7.18
CA PRO A 447 8.88 11.98 8.57
C PRO A 447 8.24 13.03 9.48
N LEU A 448 7.42 12.59 10.43
CA LEU A 448 6.77 13.49 11.39
C LEU A 448 7.79 14.30 12.19
N GLY A 449 7.56 15.62 12.26
CA GLY A 449 8.44 16.57 12.95
C GLY A 449 9.62 17.08 12.11
N PHE A 450 9.75 16.62 10.88
CA PHE A 450 10.76 17.09 9.92
C PHE A 450 10.10 17.77 8.72
N THR A 451 10.84 18.64 8.04
CA THR A 451 10.33 19.47 6.95
C THR A 451 10.60 18.88 5.57
N GLU A 452 11.56 17.96 5.45
CA GLU A 452 11.84 17.28 4.20
C GLU A 452 10.79 16.19 3.90
N GLU A 453 10.47 16.04 2.62
CA GLU A 453 9.52 15.04 2.12
C GLU A 453 10.06 14.35 0.85
N VAL A 454 9.59 13.14 0.61
CA VAL A 454 9.77 12.42 -0.66
C VAL A 454 8.51 12.56 -1.48
N GLU A 455 8.63 13.12 -2.68
CA GLU A 455 7.54 13.17 -3.64
C GLU A 455 7.66 12.04 -4.66
N ILE A 456 6.59 11.28 -4.84
CA ILE A 456 6.49 10.20 -5.83
C ILE A 456 5.44 10.60 -6.86
N LEU A 457 5.89 10.89 -8.08
CA LEU A 457 5.03 11.15 -9.22
C LEU A 457 4.55 9.81 -9.80
N LEU A 458 3.23 9.63 -9.89
CA LEU A 458 2.62 8.40 -10.36
C LEU A 458 2.21 8.53 -11.83
N LYS A 459 2.61 7.54 -12.62
CA LYS A 459 2.08 7.26 -13.96
C LYS A 459 1.53 5.85 -13.96
N PHE A 460 0.41 5.63 -14.63
CA PHE A 460 -0.25 4.34 -14.67
C PHE A 460 -0.17 3.75 -16.07
N ILE A 461 0.23 2.49 -16.17
CA ILE A 461 0.31 1.74 -17.42
C ILE A 461 -1.05 1.08 -17.63
N CYS A 462 -1.92 1.75 -18.39
CA CYS A 462 -3.31 1.35 -18.60
C CYS A 462 -3.58 0.77 -19.98
N GLU A 463 -2.74 1.13 -20.94
CA GLU A 463 -2.79 0.68 -22.33
C GLU A 463 -1.43 0.09 -22.72
N CYS A 464 -1.46 -0.78 -23.72
CA CYS A 464 -0.26 -1.33 -24.32
C CYS A 464 0.31 -0.38 -25.38
N ASP A 465 1.63 -0.45 -25.61
CA ASP A 465 2.30 0.41 -26.61
C ASP A 465 1.70 0.23 -28.02
N CYS A 466 1.27 -0.99 -28.38
CA CYS A 466 0.62 -1.28 -29.65
C CYS A 466 -0.74 -0.59 -29.85
N GLN A 467 -1.37 -0.05 -28.79
CA GLN A 467 -2.62 0.70 -28.90
C GLN A 467 -2.38 2.11 -29.43
N GLN A 468 -1.21 2.70 -29.16
CA GLN A 468 -0.86 4.04 -29.64
C GLN A 468 -0.74 4.10 -31.17
N SER A 469 -0.45 2.96 -31.80
CA SER A 469 -0.38 2.80 -33.27
C SER A 469 -1.65 2.18 -33.86
N GLY A 470 -2.71 2.05 -33.07
CA GLY A 470 -4.00 1.56 -33.52
C GLY A 470 -4.56 2.45 -34.64
N THR A 471 -5.30 1.84 -35.57
CA THR A 471 -5.99 2.56 -36.65
C THR A 471 -7.47 2.71 -36.29
N PRO A 472 -7.93 3.92 -35.91
CA PRO A 472 -9.34 4.19 -35.68
C PRO A 472 -10.14 3.99 -36.96
N ASP A 473 -11.41 3.61 -36.83
CA ASP A 473 -12.33 3.36 -37.95
C ASP A 473 -11.68 2.51 -39.06
N SER A 474 -10.97 1.44 -38.64
CA SER A 474 -10.19 0.62 -39.56
C SER A 474 -11.10 -0.10 -40.56
N PRO A 475 -10.72 -0.14 -41.85
CA PRO A 475 -11.38 -0.98 -42.84
C PRO A 475 -11.44 -2.47 -42.43
N ASP A 476 -10.43 -2.94 -41.69
CA ASP A 476 -10.34 -4.32 -41.20
C ASP A 476 -11.39 -4.66 -40.13
N CYS A 477 -11.89 -3.63 -39.43
CA CYS A 477 -12.95 -3.74 -38.43
C CYS A 477 -14.30 -3.41 -39.04
N HIS A 478 -14.64 -4.16 -40.09
CA HIS A 478 -15.90 -4.07 -40.82
C HIS A 478 -16.20 -2.66 -41.33
N HIS A 479 -15.32 -2.14 -42.20
CA HIS A 479 -15.49 -0.84 -42.87
C HIS A 479 -15.68 0.35 -41.90
N GLY A 480 -14.94 0.36 -40.78
CA GLY A 480 -14.93 1.48 -39.84
C GLY A 480 -15.84 1.34 -38.63
N ASN A 481 -16.23 0.11 -38.25
CA ASN A 481 -17.05 -0.14 -37.05
C ASN A 481 -16.23 -0.41 -35.78
N GLY A 482 -14.92 -0.14 -35.82
CA GLY A 482 -14.04 -0.25 -34.68
C GLY A 482 -12.61 0.19 -34.98
N THR A 483 -11.79 0.19 -33.92
CA THR A 483 -10.34 0.47 -34.00
C THR A 483 -9.59 -0.85 -34.14
N PHE A 484 -8.69 -0.95 -35.12
CA PHE A 484 -7.77 -2.09 -35.22
C PHE A 484 -6.49 -1.78 -34.44
N GLU A 485 -6.26 -2.49 -33.34
CA GLU A 485 -5.11 -2.29 -32.46
C GLU A 485 -4.61 -3.62 -31.89
N CYS A 486 -3.30 -3.74 -31.67
CA CYS A 486 -2.72 -4.92 -31.00
C CYS A 486 -3.17 -6.27 -31.60
N GLY A 487 -3.36 -6.34 -32.92
CA GLY A 487 -3.76 -7.56 -33.63
C GLY A 487 -5.25 -7.94 -33.56
N ALA A 488 -6.11 -7.07 -33.01
CA ALA A 488 -7.54 -7.32 -32.87
C ALA A 488 -8.38 -6.06 -33.13
N CYS A 489 -9.67 -6.25 -33.43
CA CYS A 489 -10.62 -5.15 -33.50
C CYS A 489 -11.23 -4.86 -32.13
N ARG A 490 -11.14 -3.59 -31.70
CA ARG A 490 -11.91 -3.03 -30.59
C ARG A 490 -13.15 -2.35 -31.16
N CYS A 491 -14.29 -3.00 -31.00
CA CYS A 491 -15.54 -2.56 -31.61
C CYS A 491 -16.11 -1.30 -30.97
N ASN A 492 -16.74 -0.47 -31.79
CA ASN A 492 -17.51 0.68 -31.34
C ASN A 492 -18.71 0.21 -30.52
N GLU A 493 -19.28 1.12 -29.72
CA GLU A 493 -20.45 0.83 -28.90
C GLU A 493 -21.61 0.32 -29.78
N GLY A 494 -22.27 -0.75 -29.32
CA GLY A 494 -23.34 -1.42 -30.08
C GLY A 494 -22.86 -2.35 -31.20
N ARG A 495 -21.55 -2.60 -31.35
CA ARG A 495 -20.99 -3.55 -32.31
C ARG A 495 -20.31 -4.74 -31.63
N ILE A 496 -20.45 -5.93 -32.23
CA ILE A 496 -19.86 -7.19 -31.75
C ILE A 496 -19.32 -8.02 -32.92
N GLY A 497 -18.55 -9.07 -32.60
CA GLY A 497 -17.87 -9.92 -33.58
C GLY A 497 -16.36 -9.71 -33.56
N LYS A 498 -15.60 -10.60 -34.21
CA LYS A 498 -14.13 -10.51 -34.24
C LYS A 498 -13.64 -9.31 -35.04
N LYS A 499 -14.45 -8.84 -35.98
CA LYS A 499 -14.21 -7.69 -36.86
C LYS A 499 -15.30 -6.63 -36.75
N CYS A 500 -16.14 -6.66 -35.71
CA CYS A 500 -17.22 -5.69 -35.47
C CYS A 500 -18.34 -5.72 -36.53
N GLU A 501 -18.58 -6.89 -37.08
CA GLU A 501 -19.47 -7.12 -38.21
C GLU A 501 -20.97 -7.01 -37.86
N CYS A 502 -21.38 -7.20 -36.60
CA CYS A 502 -22.80 -7.15 -36.22
C CYS A 502 -23.13 -6.01 -35.27
N SER A 503 -24.40 -5.61 -35.31
CA SER A 503 -25.04 -4.81 -34.28
C SER A 503 -25.52 -5.69 -33.11
N THR A 504 -25.39 -5.19 -31.88
CA THR A 504 -25.97 -5.80 -30.67
C THR A 504 -27.50 -5.85 -30.67
N GLU A 505 -28.17 -5.14 -31.58
CA GLU A 505 -29.62 -5.18 -31.72
C GLU A 505 -30.10 -6.26 -32.71
N GLN A 506 -29.20 -6.88 -33.48
CA GLN A 506 -29.51 -7.83 -34.54
C GLN A 506 -28.98 -9.25 -34.27
N VAL A 507 -28.79 -9.62 -33.00
CA VAL A 507 -28.05 -10.84 -32.60
C VAL A 507 -28.77 -12.14 -33.00
N SER A 508 -30.05 -12.11 -33.38
CA SER A 508 -30.78 -13.29 -33.86
C SER A 508 -31.52 -13.02 -35.17
N ASN A 509 -30.80 -13.10 -36.30
CA ASN A 509 -31.43 -13.35 -37.59
C ASN A 509 -31.35 -14.85 -37.88
N GLU A 510 -32.45 -15.46 -38.34
CA GLU A 510 -32.53 -16.90 -38.67
C GLU A 510 -31.41 -17.34 -39.64
N ASP A 511 -31.00 -16.44 -40.53
CA ASP A 511 -29.89 -16.65 -41.47
C ASP A 511 -28.50 -16.75 -40.79
N MET A 512 -28.29 -16.06 -39.67
CA MET A 512 -27.03 -16.13 -38.92
C MET A 512 -26.97 -17.40 -38.06
N ASP A 513 -28.09 -17.77 -37.45
CA ASP A 513 -28.19 -19.03 -36.70
C ASP A 513 -27.97 -20.24 -37.60
N ALA A 514 -28.42 -20.18 -38.85
CA ALA A 514 -28.16 -21.21 -39.85
C ALA A 514 -26.66 -21.40 -40.13
N GLN A 515 -25.85 -20.33 -40.11
CA GLN A 515 -24.40 -20.41 -40.33
C GLN A 515 -23.64 -21.04 -39.15
N CYS A 516 -24.26 -21.08 -37.98
CA CYS A 516 -23.71 -21.67 -36.76
C CYS A 516 -24.18 -23.12 -36.50
N ARG A 517 -24.90 -23.72 -37.45
CA ARG A 517 -25.29 -25.14 -37.43
C ARG A 517 -24.39 -25.94 -38.36
N LYS A 518 -23.89 -27.10 -37.89
CA LYS A 518 -23.09 -28.03 -38.70
C LYS A 518 -23.93 -28.66 -39.82
N GLU A 519 -25.16 -29.02 -39.47
CA GLU A 519 -26.21 -29.54 -40.34
C GLU A 519 -27.54 -28.85 -39.99
N ASN A 520 -28.50 -28.78 -40.91
CA ASN A 520 -29.77 -28.05 -40.69
C ASN A 520 -30.54 -28.50 -39.45
N SER A 521 -30.41 -29.77 -39.04
CA SER A 521 -31.03 -30.35 -37.84
C SER A 521 -30.14 -30.31 -36.59
N SER A 522 -28.88 -29.89 -36.71
CA SER A 522 -27.94 -29.81 -35.57
C SER A 522 -28.23 -28.59 -34.71
N GLU A 523 -27.93 -28.68 -33.42
CA GLU A 523 -28.03 -27.56 -32.50
C GLU A 523 -27.02 -26.45 -32.86
N ILE A 524 -27.41 -25.19 -32.61
CA ILE A 524 -26.54 -24.02 -32.83
C ILE A 524 -25.28 -24.19 -31.98
N CYS A 525 -24.12 -24.13 -32.61
CA CYS A 525 -22.81 -24.31 -31.97
C CYS A 525 -22.74 -25.56 -31.09
N SER A 526 -23.43 -26.63 -31.49
CA SER A 526 -23.52 -27.90 -30.76
C SER A 526 -23.93 -27.74 -29.28
N ASN A 527 -24.66 -26.66 -28.95
CA ASN A 527 -25.01 -26.23 -27.60
C ASN A 527 -23.81 -25.89 -26.66
N ASN A 528 -22.59 -25.93 -27.19
CA ASN A 528 -21.32 -25.70 -26.48
C ASN A 528 -20.72 -24.33 -26.78
N GLY A 529 -21.46 -23.44 -27.43
CA GLY A 529 -21.02 -22.11 -27.82
C GLY A 529 -22.20 -21.16 -27.98
N ASP A 530 -21.88 -19.91 -28.23
CA ASP A 530 -22.84 -18.87 -28.61
C ASP A 530 -22.57 -18.48 -30.07
N CYS A 531 -23.63 -18.34 -30.87
CA CYS A 531 -23.50 -17.86 -32.25
C CYS A 531 -23.38 -16.34 -32.24
N ILE A 532 -22.18 -15.83 -32.51
CA ILE A 532 -21.91 -14.40 -32.58
C ILE A 532 -21.53 -14.10 -34.03
N CYS A 533 -22.38 -13.37 -34.74
CA CYS A 533 -22.13 -12.97 -36.12
C CYS A 533 -21.97 -14.11 -37.13
N GLY A 534 -22.78 -15.16 -37.00
CA GLY A 534 -22.68 -16.33 -37.87
C GLY A 534 -21.42 -17.17 -37.63
N GLN A 535 -20.69 -16.92 -36.53
CA GLN A 535 -19.57 -17.74 -36.09
C GLN A 535 -19.80 -18.22 -34.66
N CYS A 536 -19.51 -19.49 -34.40
CA CYS A 536 -19.58 -20.01 -33.05
C CYS A 536 -18.39 -19.51 -32.22
N VAL A 537 -18.69 -19.00 -31.03
CA VAL A 537 -17.72 -18.73 -29.98
C VAL A 537 -17.95 -19.74 -28.87
N CYS A 538 -16.97 -20.62 -28.65
CA CYS A 538 -17.15 -21.74 -27.74
C CYS A 538 -17.16 -21.29 -26.27
N LYS A 539 -18.05 -21.89 -25.49
CA LYS A 539 -18.20 -21.62 -24.05
C LYS A 539 -16.93 -22.03 -23.33
N LYS A 540 -16.54 -21.22 -22.35
CA LYS A 540 -15.44 -21.54 -21.42
C LYS A 540 -15.98 -22.44 -20.30
N ARG A 541 -15.16 -23.39 -19.82
CA ARG A 541 -15.46 -24.22 -18.65
C ARG A 541 -14.76 -23.71 -17.40
N ASP A 542 -15.24 -24.13 -16.23
CA ASP A 542 -14.63 -23.81 -14.94
C ASP A 542 -13.19 -24.33 -14.84
N ASN A 543 -12.95 -25.52 -15.41
CA ASN A 543 -11.62 -26.06 -15.59
C ASN A 543 -11.02 -25.50 -16.90
N PRO A 544 -10.01 -24.62 -16.83
CA PRO A 544 -9.40 -24.01 -18.03
C PRO A 544 -8.70 -25.02 -18.95
N ASN A 545 -8.37 -26.22 -18.46
CA ASN A 545 -7.77 -27.28 -19.26
C ASN A 545 -8.81 -28.03 -20.12
N GLU A 546 -10.10 -27.84 -19.85
CA GLU A 546 -11.21 -28.45 -20.59
C GLU A 546 -11.76 -27.45 -21.60
N VAL A 547 -11.53 -27.73 -22.87
CA VAL A 547 -11.78 -26.77 -23.96
C VAL A 547 -12.72 -27.37 -24.99
N TYR A 548 -13.77 -26.62 -25.32
CA TYR A 548 -14.55 -26.83 -26.54
C TYR A 548 -13.88 -26.10 -27.70
N SER A 549 -13.78 -26.75 -28.85
CA SER A 549 -13.10 -26.20 -30.03
C SER A 549 -13.80 -26.57 -31.32
N GLY A 550 -13.28 -26.06 -32.44
CA GLY A 550 -13.83 -26.29 -33.76
C GLY A 550 -14.88 -25.26 -34.16
N LYS A 551 -15.16 -25.21 -35.47
CA LYS A 551 -16.05 -24.21 -36.09
C LYS A 551 -17.45 -24.16 -35.49
N PHE A 552 -17.96 -25.30 -35.01
CA PHE A 552 -19.30 -25.43 -34.43
C PHE A 552 -19.27 -25.85 -32.97
N CYS A 553 -18.13 -25.69 -32.28
CA CYS A 553 -17.92 -26.11 -30.89
C CYS A 553 -18.30 -27.60 -30.66
N ASP A 554 -18.12 -28.43 -31.67
CA ASP A 554 -18.46 -29.84 -31.69
C ASP A 554 -17.31 -30.73 -31.18
N CYS A 555 -16.08 -30.19 -31.15
CA CYS A 555 -14.91 -30.85 -30.58
C CYS A 555 -14.71 -30.48 -29.11
N ASP A 556 -14.14 -31.42 -28.36
CA ASP A 556 -13.59 -31.16 -27.04
C ASP A 556 -12.38 -32.06 -26.74
N ASN A 557 -11.61 -31.70 -25.72
CA ASN A 557 -10.40 -32.43 -25.29
C ASN A 557 -10.60 -33.25 -24.00
N PHE A 558 -11.84 -33.50 -23.57
CA PHE A 558 -12.11 -34.13 -22.26
C PHE A 558 -13.14 -35.27 -22.28
N ASN A 559 -13.89 -35.45 -23.37
CA ASN A 559 -14.82 -36.57 -23.59
C ASN A 559 -14.23 -37.70 -24.46
N CYS A 560 -12.91 -37.88 -24.45
CA CYS A 560 -12.30 -39.07 -25.05
C CYS A 560 -12.48 -40.31 -24.17
N ASP A 561 -12.31 -41.49 -24.78
CA ASP A 561 -12.35 -42.77 -24.09
C ASP A 561 -11.37 -42.81 -22.90
N ARG A 562 -11.82 -43.47 -21.82
CA ARG A 562 -11.06 -43.58 -20.56
C ARG A 562 -10.69 -45.03 -20.27
N SER A 563 -9.48 -45.24 -19.78
CA SER A 563 -9.05 -46.51 -19.20
C SER A 563 -8.48 -46.26 -17.79
N ASN A 564 -8.85 -47.10 -16.83
CA ASN A 564 -8.52 -46.92 -15.41
C ASN A 564 -8.83 -45.52 -14.84
N GLY A 565 -9.91 -44.89 -15.33
CA GLY A 565 -10.35 -43.55 -14.90
C GLY A 565 -9.61 -42.37 -15.56
N GLN A 566 -8.55 -42.62 -16.33
CA GLN A 566 -7.76 -41.60 -17.03
C GLN A 566 -8.19 -41.46 -18.50
N ILE A 567 -8.25 -40.22 -18.98
CA ILE A 567 -8.48 -39.92 -20.40
C ILE A 567 -7.31 -40.49 -21.21
N CYS A 568 -7.62 -41.23 -22.29
CA CYS A 568 -6.63 -41.90 -23.13
C CYS A 568 -5.66 -42.78 -22.32
N GLY A 569 -6.12 -43.36 -21.20
CA GLY A 569 -5.32 -44.24 -20.35
C GLY A 569 -4.06 -43.60 -19.76
N GLY A 570 -3.94 -42.27 -19.84
CA GLY A 570 -2.71 -41.53 -19.52
C GLY A 570 -1.61 -41.60 -20.58
N ASN A 571 -1.81 -42.34 -21.67
CA ASN A 571 -0.80 -42.63 -22.70
C ASN A 571 -1.16 -42.04 -24.07
N GLY A 572 -1.92 -40.94 -24.11
CA GLY A 572 -2.28 -40.27 -25.34
C GLY A 572 -2.82 -38.87 -25.11
N ILE A 573 -2.98 -38.13 -26.20
CA ILE A 573 -3.55 -36.77 -26.22
C ILE A 573 -4.97 -36.86 -26.76
N CYS A 574 -5.93 -36.34 -26.00
CA CYS A 574 -7.31 -36.24 -26.48
C CYS A 574 -7.45 -35.08 -27.47
N LYS A 575 -7.74 -35.38 -28.74
CA LYS A 575 -8.03 -34.39 -29.77
C LYS A 575 -9.39 -34.65 -30.38
N CYS A 576 -10.31 -33.70 -30.20
CA CYS A 576 -11.69 -33.78 -30.70
C CYS A 576 -12.35 -35.14 -30.40
N ARG A 577 -12.37 -35.54 -29.12
CA ARG A 577 -12.94 -36.82 -28.63
C ARG A 577 -12.27 -38.10 -29.13
N VAL A 578 -11.15 -38.00 -29.84
CA VAL A 578 -10.35 -39.14 -30.26
C VAL A 578 -9.01 -39.12 -29.54
N CYS A 579 -8.59 -40.27 -29.02
CA CYS A 579 -7.27 -40.39 -28.41
C CYS A 579 -6.19 -40.60 -29.48
N GLU A 580 -5.25 -39.65 -29.56
CA GLU A 580 -4.00 -39.83 -30.28
C GLU A 580 -2.96 -40.46 -29.34
N CYS A 581 -2.71 -41.75 -29.50
CA CYS A 581 -1.82 -42.50 -28.62
C CYS A 581 -0.36 -42.09 -28.80
N PHE A 582 0.38 -42.08 -27.69
CA PHE A 582 1.83 -41.98 -27.73
C PHE A 582 2.45 -43.21 -28.41
N PRO A 583 3.71 -43.12 -28.90
CA PRO A 583 4.39 -44.25 -29.51
C PRO A 583 4.35 -45.50 -28.60
N ASN A 584 4.10 -46.66 -29.21
CA ASN A 584 3.92 -47.97 -28.55
C ASN A 584 2.62 -48.16 -27.75
N PHE A 585 1.63 -47.29 -27.92
CA PHE A 585 0.28 -47.50 -27.41
C PHE A 585 -0.74 -47.53 -28.56
N SER A 586 -1.76 -48.36 -28.42
CA SER A 586 -2.86 -48.52 -29.37
C SER A 586 -4.19 -48.71 -28.63
N GLY A 587 -5.29 -48.85 -29.40
CA GLY A 587 -6.65 -48.92 -28.87
C GLY A 587 -7.31 -47.54 -28.76
N SER A 588 -8.65 -47.51 -28.68
CA SER A 588 -9.41 -46.26 -28.67
C SER A 588 -9.19 -45.43 -27.41
N ALA A 589 -8.80 -46.08 -26.31
CA ALA A 589 -8.44 -45.46 -25.04
C ALA A 589 -6.92 -45.42 -24.79
N CYS A 590 -6.07 -45.75 -25.79
CA CYS A 590 -4.61 -45.87 -25.65
C CYS A 590 -4.15 -46.74 -24.46
N ASP A 591 -4.91 -47.78 -24.17
CA ASP A 591 -4.71 -48.69 -23.05
C ASP A 591 -3.93 -49.94 -23.43
N CYS A 592 -3.76 -50.18 -24.74
CA CYS A 592 -3.05 -51.33 -25.26
C CYS A 592 -1.56 -51.01 -25.47
N SER A 593 -0.68 -51.58 -24.65
CA SER A 593 0.77 -51.47 -24.87
C SER A 593 1.20 -52.41 -26.00
N GLU A 594 1.91 -51.88 -26.99
CA GLU A 594 2.58 -52.63 -28.05
C GLU A 594 3.95 -53.18 -27.60
N ASP A 595 4.39 -52.82 -26.38
CA ASP A 595 5.60 -53.40 -25.80
C ASP A 595 5.38 -54.87 -25.44
N LYS A 596 6.21 -55.72 -26.04
CA LYS A 596 6.20 -57.18 -25.90
C LYS A 596 7.11 -57.68 -24.78
N SER A 597 7.88 -56.79 -24.15
CA SER A 597 8.84 -57.13 -23.08
C SER A 597 8.17 -57.82 -21.89
N THR A 598 6.98 -57.34 -21.49
CA THR A 598 6.20 -57.88 -20.36
C THR A 598 5.61 -59.26 -20.62
N CYS A 599 5.56 -59.69 -21.88
CA CYS A 599 5.11 -61.01 -22.31
C CYS A 599 6.28 -62.01 -22.51
N MET A 600 7.52 -61.57 -22.35
CA MET A 600 8.70 -62.41 -22.55
C MET A 600 8.91 -63.31 -21.34
N ALA A 601 8.82 -64.62 -21.52
CA ALA A 601 9.05 -65.58 -20.45
C ALA A 601 10.56 -65.86 -20.25
N SER A 602 10.91 -66.46 -19.11
CA SER A 602 12.29 -66.82 -18.75
C SER A 602 12.96 -67.78 -19.74
N ASN A 603 12.17 -68.50 -20.55
CA ASN A 603 12.66 -69.38 -21.60
C ASN A 603 12.97 -68.65 -22.93
N GLY A 604 12.86 -67.33 -22.96
CA GLY A 604 13.12 -66.48 -24.13
C GLY A 604 11.99 -66.46 -25.17
N GLN A 605 10.87 -67.16 -24.92
CA GLN A 605 9.72 -67.17 -25.81
C GLN A 605 8.60 -66.26 -25.29
N LEU A 606 7.89 -65.61 -26.22
CA LEU A 606 6.67 -64.87 -25.93
C LEU A 606 5.60 -65.81 -25.36
N CYS A 607 5.09 -65.49 -24.18
CA CYS A 607 4.05 -66.27 -23.49
C CYS A 607 4.39 -67.77 -23.37
N ASN A 608 5.66 -68.09 -23.10
CA ASN A 608 6.21 -69.46 -23.06
C ASN A 608 5.96 -70.30 -24.34
N GLY A 609 5.64 -69.67 -25.48
CA GLY A 609 5.20 -70.35 -26.70
C GLY A 609 3.80 -70.95 -26.62
N ARG A 610 3.03 -70.60 -25.59
CA ARG A 610 1.72 -71.20 -25.22
C ARG A 610 0.58 -70.16 -25.23
N GLY A 611 0.80 -69.02 -25.85
CA GLY A 611 -0.13 -67.90 -25.85
C GLY A 611 0.22 -66.84 -26.88
N VAL A 612 -0.68 -65.89 -27.03
CA VAL A 612 -0.48 -64.68 -27.84
C VAL A 612 -0.36 -63.49 -26.89
N CYS A 613 0.63 -62.63 -27.11
CA CYS A 613 0.76 -61.39 -26.36
C CYS A 613 -0.19 -60.34 -26.96
N GLU A 614 -1.18 -59.91 -26.19
CA GLU A 614 -2.10 -58.85 -26.55
C GLU A 614 -2.04 -57.75 -25.49
N CYS A 615 -1.74 -56.52 -25.90
CA CYS A 615 -1.66 -55.36 -25.01
C CYS A 615 -0.68 -55.54 -23.83
N GLY A 616 0.49 -56.13 -24.08
CA GLY A 616 1.49 -56.41 -23.05
C GLY A 616 1.10 -57.49 -22.04
N ARG A 617 0.05 -58.27 -22.31
CA ARG A 617 -0.38 -59.41 -21.47
C ARG A 617 -0.54 -60.68 -22.30
N CYS A 618 -0.13 -61.80 -21.74
CA CYS A 618 -0.28 -63.09 -22.41
C CYS A 618 -1.70 -63.63 -22.30
N LYS A 619 -2.35 -63.86 -23.44
CA LYS A 619 -3.55 -64.70 -23.55
C LYS A 619 -3.12 -66.12 -23.91
N CYS A 620 -3.20 -67.02 -22.94
CA CYS A 620 -2.83 -68.42 -23.13
C CYS A 620 -3.82 -69.11 -24.08
N THR A 621 -3.33 -69.86 -25.05
CA THR A 621 -4.17 -70.53 -26.06
C THR A 621 -4.91 -71.73 -25.49
N ASP A 622 -4.38 -72.35 -24.43
CA ASP A 622 -5.01 -73.46 -23.72
C ASP A 622 -5.39 -73.03 -22.29
N PRO A 623 -6.67 -73.14 -21.89
CA PRO A 623 -7.18 -72.70 -20.58
C PRO A 623 -6.48 -73.32 -19.37
N LYS A 624 -5.76 -74.45 -19.53
CA LYS A 624 -5.02 -75.09 -18.44
C LYS A 624 -3.76 -74.34 -18.02
N PHE A 625 -3.28 -73.41 -18.85
CA PHE A 625 -2.13 -72.56 -18.55
C PHE A 625 -2.57 -71.20 -18.02
N GLN A 626 -1.93 -70.74 -16.96
CA GLN A 626 -2.19 -69.48 -16.26
C GLN A 626 -0.86 -68.79 -15.92
N GLY A 627 -0.92 -67.59 -15.35
CA GLY A 627 0.26 -66.79 -15.02
C GLY A 627 0.55 -65.70 -16.04
N GLN A 628 1.51 -64.83 -15.72
CA GLN A 628 1.75 -63.58 -16.45
C GLN A 628 2.21 -63.84 -17.89
N THR A 629 2.91 -64.95 -18.10
CA THR A 629 3.47 -65.41 -19.37
C THR A 629 3.06 -66.85 -19.72
N CYS A 630 1.94 -67.34 -19.18
CA CYS A 630 1.45 -68.72 -19.36
C CYS A 630 2.38 -69.82 -18.81
N GLU A 631 3.13 -69.50 -17.75
CA GLU A 631 4.11 -70.39 -17.11
C GLU A 631 3.49 -71.45 -16.19
N MET A 632 2.34 -71.17 -15.58
CA MET A 632 1.74 -72.04 -14.56
C MET A 632 0.77 -73.03 -15.18
N CYS A 633 0.87 -74.31 -14.81
CA CYS A 633 -0.09 -75.35 -15.20
C CYS A 633 -0.34 -76.31 -14.05
N GLN A 634 -1.42 -76.11 -13.29
CA GLN A 634 -1.72 -76.92 -12.10
C GLN A 634 -2.07 -78.38 -12.44
N THR A 635 -2.49 -78.66 -13.68
CA THR A 635 -2.90 -80.00 -14.15
C THR A 635 -1.84 -80.71 -14.99
N CYS A 636 -0.67 -80.11 -15.20
CA CYS A 636 0.42 -80.72 -15.96
C CYS A 636 1.21 -81.71 -15.09
N ALA A 637 1.56 -82.87 -15.65
CA ALA A 637 2.36 -83.88 -14.96
C ALA A 637 3.78 -83.34 -14.69
N GLY A 638 4.15 -83.17 -13.41
CA GLY A 638 5.48 -82.73 -12.98
C GLY A 638 5.54 -81.71 -11.85
N VAL A 639 4.42 -81.07 -11.48
CA VAL A 639 4.41 -79.99 -10.45
C VAL A 639 4.71 -80.52 -9.02
N CYS A 640 4.43 -81.80 -8.72
CA CYS A 640 4.75 -82.40 -7.43
C CYS A 640 6.27 -82.62 -7.19
N THR A 641 7.12 -82.48 -8.20
CA THR A 641 8.58 -82.66 -8.08
C THR A 641 9.38 -81.37 -7.89
N GLU A 642 8.77 -80.19 -8.08
CA GLU A 642 9.42 -78.87 -7.92
C GLU A 642 9.17 -78.19 -6.55
N HIS A 643 8.23 -78.70 -5.74
CA HIS A 643 7.93 -78.17 -4.39
C HIS A 643 8.33 -79.12 -3.25
N LYS A 644 9.44 -79.85 -3.40
CA LYS A 644 9.98 -80.72 -2.35
C LYS A 644 11.22 -80.15 -1.70
#